data_AF-A0A935T1T4-F1
#
_entry.id   AF-A0A935T1T4-F1
#
_cell.length_a   1.000
_cell.length_b   1.000
_cell.length_c   1.000
_cell.angle_alpha   90.00
_cell.angle_beta   90.00
_cell.angle_gamma   90.00
#
_symmetry.space_group_name_H-M   'P 1'
#
loop_
_entity.id
_entity.type
_entity.pdbx_description
1 polymer ?
#
loop_
_entity_poly.entity_id
_entity_poly.type
_entity_poly.pdbx_seq_one_letter_code
_entity_poly.pdbx_strand_id
1 'polypeptide(L)'
;MTESIELPPQGDGSAQPGEGPLALRIERLRALRSAFAALAPSALNEEGRALSHAGRELTGSLTEAQRAPSPLAPSALARLDEDLERFERSMRTLARSLPVAQLRSTLPGRLARERGSVLDLLDLLLGGTLDEHGQWADRIGTLDYLITLLCTHGARRTGGVAHDPVALTPRLAAMCARADEVCDARVDEAETDFFAASGMDRESLREEFQRRTLRQRKVELGPLFFASRILRAIVTYNAALLERVTDEIQDAGDWGRFEGDDGSLDGTAAEPVSVFASTHLRRLAAAARERVRGGPASDSQEARIVAALDLDALEPSEREALAGLAVGTPDDPIGTAILIGVLCRSLAVLSVDLQRFGLSPDDVSDVWVPELDRAFERRIDEKREKDAYKQACALAELRNKFLLEPLAERLREEHGGGLPPRATTLPPTASVAPRESSAASAAATSSAATATSTRSPMSSAAVPSEPARAGASSLPPSVKAPEAAPSSPGTMARTQPAPPPTRAERIAARAKSAGSPANARRGSARDLVREALEEDRRGRRRGDSTTGSTGFPVARILQAALVVLALALAGHLYFSSADRDLHAFSREQLGIVSPHLVEGHRNGRGHGPGFVGTLDESWESLAPDERRDAAEQLVSRLRESGLDQVMIYGRDRALRIQAVGAQPVRAL
;
A
#
# COMPACT_ATOMS: atom_id res chain seq x y z
N MET A 1 -1.54 12.63 -45.58
CA MET A 1 -2.38 11.51 -46.05
C MET A 1 -3.22 11.09 -44.86
N THR A 2 -4.54 11.05 -44.99
CA THR A 2 -5.47 10.77 -43.91
C THR A 2 -5.90 9.32 -43.97
N GLU A 3 -5.22 8.44 -43.23
CA GLU A 3 -5.70 7.08 -42.98
C GLU A 3 -6.67 7.14 -41.80
N SER A 4 -7.96 6.97 -42.11
CA SER A 4 -8.98 6.71 -41.11
C SER A 4 -8.64 5.40 -40.40
N ILE A 5 -8.82 5.35 -39.08
CA ILE A 5 -8.71 4.09 -38.33
C ILE A 5 -9.89 3.20 -38.72
N GLU A 6 -9.68 2.33 -39.71
CA GLU A 6 -10.54 1.16 -39.90
C GLU A 6 -10.36 0.22 -38.70
N LEU A 7 -11.48 -0.22 -38.14
CA LEU A 7 -11.51 -1.33 -37.20
C LEU A 7 -10.90 -2.56 -37.89
N PRO A 8 -10.11 -3.40 -37.19
CA PRO A 8 -9.60 -4.63 -37.79
C PRO A 8 -10.79 -5.47 -38.28
N PRO A 9 -10.70 -6.09 -39.47
CA PRO A 9 -11.77 -6.95 -39.96
C PRO A 9 -12.01 -8.05 -38.94
N GLN A 10 -13.25 -8.13 -38.43
CA GLN A 10 -13.70 -9.29 -37.68
C GLN A 10 -13.51 -10.50 -38.60
N GLY A 11 -12.63 -11.42 -38.23
CA GLY A 11 -12.36 -12.60 -39.06
C GLY A 11 -13.64 -13.42 -39.29
N ASP A 12 -13.69 -14.13 -40.42
CA ASP A 12 -14.80 -14.99 -40.86
C ASP A 12 -15.01 -16.24 -39.95
N GLY A 13 -15.17 -16.01 -38.64
CA GLY A 13 -15.48 -16.99 -37.62
C GLY A 13 -16.98 -17.10 -37.42
N SER A 14 -17.66 -17.80 -38.34
CA SER A 14 -19.00 -18.38 -38.17
C SER A 14 -19.94 -17.61 -37.23
N ALA A 15 -20.56 -16.54 -37.73
CA ALA A 15 -21.54 -15.76 -36.98
C ALA A 15 -22.61 -16.67 -36.35
N GLN A 16 -22.81 -16.58 -35.03
CA GLN A 16 -23.92 -17.26 -34.38
C GLN A 16 -25.25 -16.70 -34.93
N PRO A 17 -26.21 -17.55 -35.32
CA PRO A 17 -27.46 -17.09 -35.92
C PRO A 17 -28.41 -16.51 -34.86
N GLY A 18 -28.18 -15.25 -34.46
CA GLY A 18 -29.03 -14.58 -33.45
C GLY A 18 -28.77 -13.09 -33.22
N GLU A 19 -27.54 -12.59 -33.33
CA GLU A 19 -27.22 -11.19 -33.00
C GLU A 19 -27.53 -10.23 -34.16
N GLY A 20 -28.79 -9.80 -34.24
CA GLY A 20 -29.22 -8.76 -35.19
C GLY A 20 -28.51 -7.42 -34.93
N PRO A 21 -28.41 -6.53 -35.94
CA PRO A 21 -27.62 -5.29 -35.85
C PRO A 21 -28.00 -4.35 -34.69
N LEU A 22 -29.24 -4.42 -34.19
CA LEU A 22 -29.67 -3.66 -33.03
C LEU A 22 -29.05 -4.18 -31.70
N ALA A 23 -28.77 -5.47 -31.59
CA ALA A 23 -28.19 -6.07 -30.39
C ALA A 23 -26.80 -5.48 -30.09
N LEU A 24 -25.92 -5.42 -31.10
CA LEU A 24 -24.60 -4.80 -31.00
C LEU A 24 -24.65 -3.34 -30.51
N ARG A 25 -25.67 -2.57 -30.92
CA ARG A 25 -25.89 -1.18 -30.49
C ARG A 25 -26.36 -1.09 -29.03
N ILE A 26 -27.20 -2.04 -28.59
CA ILE A 26 -27.63 -2.17 -27.19
C ILE A 26 -26.44 -2.56 -26.29
N GLU A 27 -25.58 -3.49 -26.73
CA GLU A 27 -24.35 -3.87 -26.02
C GLU A 27 -23.37 -2.68 -25.92
N ARG A 28 -23.14 -1.95 -27.02
CA ARG A 28 -22.32 -0.72 -27.02
C ARG A 28 -22.87 0.31 -26.02
N LEU A 29 -24.18 0.57 -26.00
CA LEU A 29 -24.78 1.47 -25.01
C LEU A 29 -24.61 0.94 -23.57
N ARG A 30 -24.70 -0.38 -23.35
CA ARG A 30 -24.53 -0.97 -22.01
C ARG A 30 -23.11 -0.73 -21.48
N ALA A 31 -22.08 -0.98 -22.29
CA ALA A 31 -20.69 -0.70 -21.94
C ALA A 31 -20.48 0.81 -21.65
N LEU A 32 -21.01 1.70 -22.48
CA LEU A 32 -20.93 3.15 -22.25
C LEU A 32 -21.64 3.57 -20.94
N ARG A 33 -22.81 3.00 -20.63
CA ARG A 33 -23.50 3.28 -19.36
C ARG A 33 -22.75 2.73 -18.15
N SER A 34 -22.10 1.58 -18.29
CA SER A 34 -21.24 0.98 -17.26
C SER A 34 -20.02 1.87 -16.98
N ALA A 35 -19.29 2.28 -18.03
CA ALA A 35 -18.21 3.25 -17.94
C ALA A 35 -18.65 4.58 -17.30
N PHE A 36 -19.85 5.09 -17.65
CA PHE A 36 -20.39 6.30 -17.03
C PHE A 36 -20.67 6.10 -15.54
N ALA A 37 -21.10 4.92 -15.11
CA ALA A 37 -21.37 4.64 -13.70
C ALA A 37 -20.09 4.63 -12.83
N ALA A 38 -18.91 4.40 -13.42
CA ALA A 38 -17.62 4.62 -12.76
C ALA A 38 -17.22 6.10 -12.71
N LEU A 39 -17.56 6.89 -13.75
CA LEU A 39 -17.28 8.33 -13.82
C LEU A 39 -18.23 9.19 -12.98
N ALA A 40 -19.50 8.81 -12.87
CA ALA A 40 -20.57 9.64 -12.31
C ALA A 40 -20.27 10.25 -10.92
N PRO A 41 -19.62 9.53 -9.97
CA PRO A 41 -19.25 10.12 -8.68
C PRO A 41 -18.19 11.24 -8.79
N SER A 42 -17.34 11.22 -9.82
CA SER A 42 -16.42 12.32 -10.15
C SER A 42 -17.08 13.39 -11.04
N ALA A 43 -18.07 13.03 -11.85
CA ALA A 43 -18.70 13.91 -12.83
C ALA A 43 -19.96 14.65 -12.30
N LEU A 44 -19.87 15.28 -11.12
CA LEU A 44 -20.98 16.03 -10.50
C LEU A 44 -21.20 17.45 -11.10
N ASN A 45 -20.48 17.80 -12.18
CA ASN A 45 -20.56 19.08 -12.86
C ASN A 45 -21.77 19.18 -13.82
N GLU A 46 -21.88 20.29 -14.54
CA GLU A 46 -22.94 20.48 -15.55
C GLU A 46 -22.79 19.52 -16.75
N GLU A 47 -21.56 19.32 -17.22
CA GLU A 47 -21.23 18.40 -18.32
C GLU A 47 -21.65 16.96 -18.02
N GLY A 48 -21.34 16.44 -16.82
CA GLY A 48 -21.75 15.11 -16.38
C GLY A 48 -23.27 14.95 -16.25
N ARG A 49 -23.98 16.00 -15.86
CA ARG A 49 -25.46 16.02 -15.82
C ARG A 49 -26.06 16.04 -17.23
N ALA A 50 -25.51 16.82 -18.16
CA ALA A 50 -25.91 16.84 -19.56
C ALA A 50 -25.66 15.48 -20.24
N LEU A 51 -24.50 14.88 -19.99
CA LEU A 51 -24.13 13.55 -20.48
C LEU A 51 -25.05 12.46 -19.91
N SER A 52 -25.40 12.54 -18.62
CA SER A 52 -26.41 11.65 -18.03
C SER A 52 -27.80 11.82 -18.66
N HIS A 53 -28.15 13.00 -19.17
CA HIS A 53 -29.39 13.22 -19.92
C HIS A 53 -29.33 12.55 -21.30
N ALA A 54 -28.29 12.83 -22.08
CA ALA A 54 -28.08 12.24 -23.40
C ALA A 54 -28.07 10.70 -23.38
N GLY A 55 -27.43 10.09 -22.36
CA GLY A 55 -27.44 8.64 -22.17
C GLY A 55 -28.84 8.06 -21.88
N ARG A 56 -29.74 8.82 -21.23
CA ARG A 56 -31.14 8.42 -21.02
C ARG A 56 -31.97 8.55 -22.30
N GLU A 57 -31.78 9.62 -23.06
CA GLU A 57 -32.44 9.82 -24.36
C GLU A 57 -32.08 8.70 -25.33
N LEU A 58 -30.78 8.40 -25.48
CA LEU A 58 -30.29 7.31 -26.33
C LEU A 58 -30.75 5.92 -25.86
N THR A 59 -30.90 5.70 -24.55
CA THR A 59 -31.56 4.50 -24.01
C THR A 59 -33.02 4.42 -24.47
N GLY A 60 -33.74 5.55 -24.46
CA GLY A 60 -35.11 5.65 -24.97
C GLY A 60 -35.19 5.29 -26.45
N SER A 61 -34.37 5.93 -27.29
CA SER A 61 -34.33 5.70 -28.75
C SER A 61 -34.01 4.25 -29.11
N LEU A 62 -33.05 3.60 -28.43
CA LEU A 62 -32.76 2.18 -28.66
C LEU A 62 -33.89 1.25 -28.16
N THR A 63 -34.57 1.60 -27.06
CA THR A 63 -35.72 0.84 -26.55
C THR A 63 -36.93 0.95 -27.49
N GLU A 64 -37.15 2.12 -28.08
CA GLU A 64 -38.19 2.34 -29.09
C GLU A 64 -37.87 1.58 -30.38
N ALA A 65 -36.62 1.66 -30.87
CA ALA A 65 -36.15 0.90 -32.02
C ALA A 65 -36.28 -0.62 -31.82
N GLN A 66 -36.12 -1.13 -30.59
CA GLN A 66 -36.32 -2.55 -30.25
C GLN A 66 -37.80 -2.99 -30.26
N ARG A 67 -38.73 -2.04 -30.07
CA ARG A 67 -40.19 -2.28 -30.11
C ARG A 67 -40.80 -2.05 -31.50
N ALA A 68 -40.08 -1.40 -32.40
CA ALA A 68 -40.52 -1.17 -33.77
C ALA A 68 -40.64 -2.51 -34.55
N PRO A 69 -41.58 -2.62 -35.51
CA PRO A 69 -41.70 -3.79 -36.36
C PRO A 69 -40.42 -3.98 -37.20
N SER A 70 -39.88 -5.20 -37.19
CA SER A 70 -38.66 -5.57 -37.92
C SER A 70 -38.93 -5.72 -39.43
N PRO A 71 -37.99 -5.35 -40.32
CA PRO A 71 -36.68 -4.76 -40.04
C PRO A 71 -36.68 -3.23 -39.93
N LEU A 72 -35.79 -2.69 -39.09
CA LEU A 72 -35.52 -1.25 -39.02
C LEU A 72 -34.92 -0.73 -40.34
N ALA A 73 -35.31 0.49 -40.74
CA ALA A 73 -34.73 1.14 -41.91
C ALA A 73 -33.22 1.44 -41.71
N PRO A 74 -32.36 1.27 -42.74
CA PRO A 74 -30.93 1.55 -42.64
C PRO A 74 -30.59 2.97 -42.16
N SER A 75 -31.41 3.96 -42.55
CA SER A 75 -31.27 5.36 -42.10
C SER A 75 -31.58 5.57 -40.62
N ALA A 76 -32.39 4.71 -40.00
CA ALA A 76 -32.63 4.75 -38.55
C ALA A 76 -31.44 4.14 -37.79
N LEU A 77 -30.88 3.04 -38.29
CA LEU A 77 -29.66 2.43 -37.73
C LEU A 77 -28.47 3.38 -37.81
N ALA A 78 -28.27 4.06 -38.95
CA ALA A 78 -27.19 5.04 -39.12
C ALA A 78 -27.29 6.24 -38.16
N ARG A 79 -28.51 6.72 -37.87
CA ARG A 79 -28.73 7.78 -36.86
C ARG A 79 -28.35 7.30 -35.46
N LEU A 80 -28.75 6.08 -35.09
CA LEU A 80 -28.38 5.49 -33.80
C LEU A 80 -26.85 5.32 -33.67
N ASP A 81 -26.14 5.03 -34.75
CA ASP A 81 -24.67 4.97 -34.75
C ASP A 81 -24.05 6.36 -34.53
N GLU A 82 -24.54 7.39 -35.24
CA GLU A 82 -24.08 8.77 -35.08
C GLU A 82 -24.31 9.28 -33.65
N ASP A 83 -25.48 8.98 -33.07
CA ASP A 83 -25.81 9.35 -31.69
C ASP A 83 -24.96 8.58 -30.66
N LEU A 84 -24.69 7.28 -30.88
CA LEU A 84 -23.77 6.48 -30.07
C LEU A 84 -22.34 7.02 -30.12
N GLU A 85 -21.84 7.37 -31.30
CA GLU A 85 -20.51 7.98 -31.47
C GLU A 85 -20.42 9.37 -30.84
N ARG A 86 -21.45 10.20 -30.99
CA ARG A 86 -21.51 11.53 -30.36
C ARG A 86 -21.53 11.41 -28.84
N PHE A 87 -22.29 10.45 -28.30
CA PHE A 87 -22.32 10.14 -26.87
C PHE A 87 -20.95 9.65 -26.37
N GLU A 88 -20.37 8.63 -27.00
CA GLU A 88 -19.04 8.08 -26.66
C GLU A 88 -17.93 9.14 -26.71
N ARG A 89 -17.93 10.00 -27.75
CA ARG A 89 -16.97 11.10 -27.89
C ARG A 89 -17.12 12.11 -26.76
N SER A 90 -18.35 12.44 -26.37
CA SER A 90 -18.65 13.35 -25.26
C SER A 90 -18.24 12.74 -23.90
N MET A 91 -18.52 11.45 -23.69
CA MET A 91 -18.05 10.70 -22.53
C MET A 91 -16.53 10.72 -22.40
N ARG A 92 -15.82 10.49 -23.51
CA ARG A 92 -14.35 10.47 -23.56
C ARG A 92 -13.76 11.86 -23.27
N THR A 93 -14.37 12.93 -23.76
CA THR A 93 -13.97 14.31 -23.43
C THR A 93 -14.09 14.57 -21.92
N LEU A 94 -15.23 14.24 -21.32
CA LEU A 94 -15.43 14.37 -19.87
C LEU A 94 -14.44 13.51 -19.06
N ALA A 95 -14.24 12.25 -19.46
CA ALA A 95 -13.30 11.35 -18.79
C ALA A 95 -11.84 11.86 -18.82
N ARG A 96 -11.48 12.66 -19.85
CA ARG A 96 -10.18 13.33 -19.96
C ARG A 96 -10.11 14.68 -19.22
N SER A 97 -11.22 15.40 -19.04
CA SER A 97 -11.24 16.68 -18.32
C SER A 97 -11.22 16.52 -16.80
N LEU A 98 -11.60 15.35 -16.27
CA LEU A 98 -11.59 15.06 -14.83
C LEU A 98 -10.15 14.91 -14.29
N PRO A 99 -9.77 15.65 -13.23
CA PRO A 99 -8.45 15.48 -12.60
C PRO A 99 -8.25 14.07 -12.03
N VAL A 100 -7.05 13.50 -12.22
CA VAL A 100 -6.67 12.18 -11.68
C VAL A 100 -6.87 12.10 -10.15
N ALA A 101 -6.69 13.21 -9.43
CA ALA A 101 -6.95 13.29 -7.99
C ALA A 101 -8.42 13.02 -7.62
N GLN A 102 -9.36 13.43 -8.46
CA GLN A 102 -10.79 13.22 -8.25
C GLN A 102 -11.17 11.75 -8.54
N LEU A 103 -10.65 11.20 -9.64
CA LEU A 103 -10.77 9.78 -9.97
C LEU A 103 -10.19 8.91 -8.83
N ARG A 104 -9.07 9.32 -8.22
CA ARG A 104 -8.47 8.63 -7.06
C ARG A 104 -9.36 8.56 -5.83
N SER A 105 -10.17 9.59 -5.56
CA SER A 105 -11.12 9.54 -4.44
C SER A 105 -12.34 8.65 -4.69
N THR A 106 -12.75 8.44 -5.95
CA THR A 106 -14.03 7.75 -6.24
C THR A 106 -13.87 6.34 -6.79
N LEU A 107 -12.85 6.07 -7.61
CA LEU A 107 -12.72 4.80 -8.32
C LEU A 107 -12.41 3.59 -7.43
N PRO A 108 -11.62 3.66 -6.34
CA PRO A 108 -11.40 2.50 -5.47
C PRO A 108 -12.71 1.97 -4.87
N GLY A 109 -13.60 2.86 -4.41
CA GLY A 109 -14.92 2.50 -3.90
C GLY A 109 -15.89 2.00 -4.96
N ARG A 110 -15.70 2.35 -6.25
CA ARG A 110 -16.43 1.74 -7.37
C ARG A 110 -15.90 0.36 -7.70
N LEU A 111 -14.58 0.21 -7.79
CA LEU A 111 -13.90 -1.01 -8.18
C LEU A 111 -14.22 -2.18 -7.24
N ALA A 112 -14.27 -1.91 -5.93
CA ALA A 112 -14.69 -2.88 -4.91
C ALA A 112 -16.15 -3.35 -5.05
N ARG A 113 -17.01 -2.62 -5.77
CA ARG A 113 -18.43 -2.95 -5.99
C ARG A 113 -18.69 -3.55 -7.38
N GLU A 114 -18.03 -3.02 -8.40
CA GLU A 114 -18.27 -3.38 -9.80
C GLU A 114 -17.03 -3.12 -10.67
N ARG A 115 -16.09 -4.08 -10.66
CA ARG A 115 -14.87 -4.06 -11.48
C ARG A 115 -15.14 -3.83 -12.97
N GLY A 116 -16.23 -4.38 -13.51
CA GLY A 116 -16.65 -4.19 -14.90
C GLY A 116 -16.73 -2.71 -15.29
N SER A 117 -17.38 -1.87 -14.47
CA SER A 117 -17.52 -0.43 -14.76
C SER A 117 -16.20 0.33 -14.88
N VAL A 118 -15.14 -0.13 -14.19
CA VAL A 118 -13.80 0.47 -14.26
C VAL A 118 -13.01 -0.07 -15.46
N LEU A 119 -13.24 -1.33 -15.85
CA LEU A 119 -12.71 -1.91 -17.10
C LEU A 119 -13.33 -1.24 -18.34
N ASP A 120 -14.64 -1.01 -18.33
CA ASP A 120 -15.36 -0.30 -19.41
C ASP A 120 -14.89 1.16 -19.53
N LEU A 121 -14.58 1.81 -18.41
CA LEU A 121 -13.95 3.14 -18.40
C LEU A 121 -12.53 3.12 -18.98
N LEU A 122 -11.71 2.11 -18.64
CA LEU A 122 -10.39 1.94 -19.25
C LEU A 122 -10.54 1.74 -20.77
N ASP A 123 -11.43 0.86 -21.22
CA ASP A 123 -11.65 0.62 -22.66
C ASP A 123 -12.12 1.88 -23.40
N LEU A 124 -13.06 2.63 -22.83
CA LEU A 124 -13.53 3.92 -23.35
C LEU A 124 -12.37 4.92 -23.56
N LEU A 125 -11.45 5.00 -22.58
CA LEU A 125 -10.29 5.91 -22.59
C LEU A 125 -9.16 5.45 -23.52
N LEU A 126 -9.01 4.13 -23.73
CA LEU A 126 -8.14 3.55 -24.76
C LEU A 126 -8.74 3.73 -26.17
N GLY A 127 -10.06 3.87 -26.29
CA GLY A 127 -10.73 4.12 -27.56
C GLY A 127 -10.37 5.48 -28.19
N GLY A 128 -10.41 5.50 -29.53
CA GLY A 128 -10.03 6.64 -30.36
C GLY A 128 -8.53 6.76 -30.61
N THR A 129 -8.18 7.68 -31.51
CA THR A 129 -6.80 8.12 -31.81
C THR A 129 -6.03 8.47 -30.52
N LEU A 130 -4.80 7.98 -30.41
CA LEU A 130 -3.90 8.27 -29.29
C LEU A 130 -2.97 9.45 -29.61
N ASP A 131 -2.59 9.58 -30.89
CA ASP A 131 -1.59 10.54 -31.37
C ASP A 131 -2.17 11.90 -31.83
N GLU A 132 -3.51 12.05 -31.85
CA GLU A 132 -4.14 13.29 -32.30
C GLU A 132 -3.91 14.45 -31.31
N HIS A 133 -3.23 15.48 -31.80
CA HIS A 133 -3.04 16.80 -31.16
C HIS A 133 -2.18 16.82 -29.88
N GLY A 134 -1.27 15.87 -29.68
CA GLY A 134 -0.27 15.93 -28.60
C GLY A 134 -0.80 15.66 -27.18
N GLN A 135 -2.07 15.25 -27.04
CA GLN A 135 -2.75 14.97 -25.75
C GLN A 135 -2.23 13.71 -25.02
N TRP A 136 -1.10 13.15 -25.45
CA TRP A 136 -0.53 11.93 -24.87
C TRP A 136 -0.15 12.14 -23.39
N ALA A 137 0.55 13.24 -23.10
CA ALA A 137 0.97 13.60 -21.74
C ALA A 137 -0.21 13.82 -20.79
N ASP A 138 -1.33 14.35 -21.29
CA ASP A 138 -2.55 14.58 -20.49
C ASP A 138 -3.28 13.28 -20.15
N ARG A 139 -3.26 12.31 -21.08
CA ARG A 139 -3.97 11.02 -20.93
C ARG A 139 -3.20 10.00 -20.10
N ILE A 140 -1.87 10.02 -20.19
CA ILE A 140 -1.04 8.95 -19.62
C ILE A 140 -1.23 8.81 -18.11
N GLY A 141 -1.36 9.91 -17.36
CA GLY A 141 -1.57 9.86 -15.91
C GLY A 141 -2.88 9.19 -15.48
N THR A 142 -3.94 9.33 -16.30
CA THR A 142 -5.24 8.66 -16.06
C THR A 142 -5.18 7.19 -16.44
N LEU A 143 -4.56 6.84 -17.57
CA LEU A 143 -4.39 5.45 -18.02
C LEU A 143 -3.48 4.66 -17.07
N ASP A 144 -2.32 5.22 -16.72
CA ASP A 144 -1.36 4.71 -15.73
C ASP A 144 -2.04 4.42 -14.39
N TYR A 145 -2.85 5.35 -13.91
CA TYR A 145 -3.62 5.17 -12.67
C TYR A 145 -4.68 4.05 -12.80
N LEU A 146 -5.50 4.05 -13.85
CA LEU A 146 -6.54 3.04 -14.05
C LEU A 146 -5.97 1.63 -14.18
N ILE A 147 -4.94 1.45 -15.00
CA ILE A 147 -4.28 0.17 -15.23
C ILE A 147 -3.66 -0.33 -13.92
N THR A 148 -2.91 0.51 -13.20
CA THR A 148 -2.36 0.14 -11.88
C THR A 148 -3.45 -0.25 -10.90
N LEU A 149 -4.50 0.56 -10.76
CA LEU A 149 -5.60 0.30 -9.82
C LEU A 149 -6.31 -1.03 -10.14
N LEU A 150 -6.54 -1.32 -11.42
CA LEU A 150 -7.12 -2.58 -11.88
C LEU A 150 -6.18 -3.78 -11.68
N CYS A 151 -4.86 -3.57 -11.76
CA CYS A 151 -3.84 -4.59 -11.54
C CYS A 151 -3.63 -4.94 -10.06
N THR A 152 -3.67 -3.95 -9.15
CA THR A 152 -3.40 -4.15 -7.72
C THR A 152 -4.64 -4.47 -6.89
N HIS A 153 -5.84 -4.16 -7.38
CA HIS A 153 -7.09 -4.47 -6.67
C HIS A 153 -7.32 -5.98 -6.55
N GLY A 154 -7.48 -6.46 -5.31
CA GLY A 154 -7.73 -7.86 -4.99
C GLY A 154 -6.44 -8.67 -4.74
N ALA A 155 -5.27 -8.04 -4.80
CA ALA A 155 -4.04 -8.64 -4.29
C ALA A 155 -4.16 -8.87 -2.77
N ARG A 156 -3.62 -9.99 -2.26
CA ARG A 156 -3.69 -10.30 -0.81
C ARG A 156 -2.81 -9.36 0.03
N ARG A 157 -1.80 -8.74 -0.61
CA ARG A 157 -0.86 -7.79 -0.02
C ARG A 157 -1.01 -6.43 -0.68
N THR A 158 -0.81 -5.36 0.09
CA THR A 158 -0.99 -3.99 -0.41
C THR A 158 0.11 -3.68 -1.42
N GLY A 159 -0.24 -3.26 -2.63
CA GLY A 159 0.74 -3.09 -3.72
C GLY A 159 1.25 -4.39 -4.37
N GLY A 160 0.67 -5.55 -4.04
CA GLY A 160 0.80 -6.74 -4.89
C GLY A 160 0.10 -6.55 -6.25
N VAL A 161 0.56 -7.24 -7.29
CA VAL A 161 -0.07 -7.26 -8.62
C VAL A 161 -0.89 -8.55 -8.76
N ALA A 162 -2.22 -8.44 -8.77
CA ALA A 162 -3.15 -9.56 -8.88
C ALA A 162 -3.53 -9.91 -10.34
N HIS A 163 -3.31 -9.00 -11.28
CA HIS A 163 -3.70 -9.17 -12.69
C HIS A 163 -2.63 -8.62 -13.65
N ASP A 164 -2.29 -9.38 -14.70
CA ASP A 164 -1.41 -8.92 -15.78
C ASP A 164 -2.05 -7.73 -16.52
N PRO A 165 -1.39 -6.55 -16.60
CA PRO A 165 -1.97 -5.36 -17.25
C PRO A 165 -2.37 -5.60 -18.70
N VAL A 166 -1.66 -6.46 -19.42
CA VAL A 166 -1.95 -6.78 -20.83
C VAL A 166 -3.28 -7.52 -20.98
N ALA A 167 -3.73 -8.23 -19.93
CA ALA A 167 -4.95 -9.02 -19.94
C ALA A 167 -6.20 -8.26 -19.44
N LEU A 168 -6.11 -6.97 -19.10
CA LEU A 168 -7.25 -6.22 -18.53
C LEU A 168 -8.40 -6.04 -19.53
N THR A 169 -8.12 -5.71 -20.79
CA THR A 169 -9.15 -5.57 -21.84
C THR A 169 -8.62 -6.09 -23.20
N PRO A 170 -9.48 -6.60 -24.09
CA PRO A 170 -9.07 -7.03 -25.43
C PRO A 170 -8.42 -5.90 -26.26
N ARG A 171 -8.89 -4.66 -26.09
CA ARG A 171 -8.30 -3.48 -26.75
C ARG A 171 -6.88 -3.21 -26.26
N LEU A 172 -6.65 -3.29 -24.95
CA LEU A 172 -5.32 -3.12 -24.38
C LEU A 172 -4.37 -4.22 -24.88
N ALA A 173 -4.80 -5.49 -24.87
CA ALA A 173 -4.02 -6.60 -25.41
C ALA A 173 -3.60 -6.38 -26.88
N ALA A 174 -4.53 -5.94 -27.73
CA ALA A 174 -4.25 -5.64 -29.14
C ALA A 174 -3.30 -4.44 -29.33
N MET A 175 -3.39 -3.43 -28.45
CA MET A 175 -2.45 -2.30 -28.44
C MET A 175 -1.06 -2.72 -27.98
N CYS A 176 -0.95 -3.61 -26.98
CA CYS A 176 0.33 -4.14 -26.52
C CYS A 176 1.01 -4.97 -27.62
N ALA A 177 0.27 -5.86 -28.30
CA ALA A 177 0.79 -6.65 -29.42
C ALA A 177 1.38 -5.76 -30.53
N ARG A 178 0.68 -4.68 -30.90
CA ARG A 178 1.17 -3.70 -31.90
C ARG A 178 2.39 -2.90 -31.43
N ALA A 179 2.52 -2.66 -30.13
CA ALA A 179 3.69 -1.98 -29.57
C ALA A 179 4.91 -2.91 -29.49
N ASP A 180 4.69 -4.20 -29.18
CA ASP A 180 5.74 -5.23 -29.12
C ASP A 180 6.34 -5.58 -30.49
N GLU A 181 5.64 -5.28 -31.60
CA GLU A 181 6.18 -5.38 -32.96
C GLU A 181 7.29 -4.34 -33.25
N VAL A 182 7.38 -3.25 -32.46
CA VAL A 182 8.35 -2.17 -32.67
C VAL A 182 9.62 -2.41 -31.85
N CYS A 183 10.69 -2.81 -32.54
CA CYS A 183 12.01 -2.95 -31.93
C CYS A 183 12.67 -1.56 -31.74
N ASP A 184 12.68 -1.05 -30.51
CA ASP A 184 13.25 0.24 -30.13
C ASP A 184 14.06 0.09 -28.83
N ALA A 185 15.36 0.45 -28.85
CA ALA A 185 16.26 0.31 -27.71
C ALA A 185 15.84 1.12 -26.47
N ARG A 186 14.99 2.14 -26.62
CA ARG A 186 14.40 2.90 -25.49
C ARG A 186 13.50 2.02 -24.63
N VAL A 187 12.97 0.92 -25.18
CA VAL A 187 12.16 -0.07 -24.45
C VAL A 187 13.00 -0.78 -23.39
N ASP A 188 14.12 -1.39 -23.78
CA ASP A 188 14.97 -2.13 -22.83
C ASP A 188 15.57 -1.21 -21.74
N GLU A 189 15.93 0.04 -22.10
CA GLU A 189 16.41 1.05 -21.15
C GLU A 189 15.32 1.43 -20.14
N ALA A 190 14.12 1.82 -20.61
CA ALA A 190 13.03 2.24 -19.73
C ALA A 190 12.47 1.08 -18.88
N GLU A 191 12.42 -0.15 -19.40
CA GLU A 191 12.06 -1.34 -18.62
C GLU A 191 13.03 -1.56 -17.46
N THR A 192 14.33 -1.44 -17.74
CA THR A 192 15.38 -1.52 -16.72
C THR A 192 15.22 -0.41 -15.68
N ASP A 193 14.96 0.84 -16.11
CA ASP A 193 14.71 1.98 -15.21
C ASP A 193 13.53 1.72 -14.26
N PHE A 194 12.38 1.25 -14.78
CA PHE A 194 11.19 1.00 -13.97
C PHE A 194 11.36 -0.19 -13.02
N PHE A 195 11.99 -1.29 -13.45
CA PHE A 195 12.27 -2.41 -12.55
C PHE A 195 13.30 -2.06 -11.49
N ALA A 196 14.40 -1.38 -11.85
CA ALA A 196 15.37 -0.89 -10.88
C ALA A 196 14.72 0.03 -9.85
N ALA A 197 13.86 0.96 -10.29
CA ALA A 197 13.10 1.82 -9.39
C ALA A 197 12.15 1.03 -8.47
N SER A 198 11.49 -0.02 -8.97
CA SER A 198 10.61 -0.85 -8.14
C SER A 198 11.34 -1.53 -6.96
N GLY A 199 12.63 -1.82 -7.11
CA GLY A 199 13.51 -2.42 -6.09
C GLY A 199 14.32 -1.43 -5.24
N MET A 200 14.25 -0.12 -5.50
CA MET A 200 14.90 0.90 -4.65
C MET A 200 14.31 0.89 -3.23
N ASP A 201 14.95 1.54 -2.27
CA ASP A 201 14.41 1.72 -0.91
C ASP A 201 13.34 2.83 -0.84
N ARG A 202 12.74 3.01 0.34
CA ARG A 202 11.63 3.95 0.59
C ARG A 202 12.06 5.43 0.57
N GLU A 203 13.28 5.76 0.95
CA GLU A 203 13.80 7.13 0.91
C GLU A 203 14.21 7.51 -0.52
N SER A 204 14.92 6.62 -1.22
CA SER A 204 15.24 6.78 -2.65
C SER A 204 13.98 6.97 -3.49
N LEU A 205 12.95 6.12 -3.30
CA LEU A 205 11.67 6.29 -4.01
C LEU A 205 10.88 7.55 -3.61
N ARG A 206 11.21 8.25 -2.52
CA ARG A 206 10.62 9.55 -2.18
C ARG A 206 11.32 10.72 -2.86
N GLU A 207 12.47 10.52 -3.51
CA GLU A 207 13.14 11.58 -4.27
C GLU A 207 12.25 12.07 -5.41
N GLU A 208 11.70 13.28 -5.23
CA GLU A 208 10.83 13.95 -6.19
C GLU A 208 11.52 14.15 -7.56
N PHE A 209 12.86 14.20 -7.59
CA PHE A 209 13.64 14.17 -8.83
C PHE A 209 13.44 12.86 -9.59
N GLN A 210 13.67 11.71 -8.96
CA GLN A 210 13.49 10.38 -9.58
C GLN A 210 12.03 10.18 -10.03
N ARG A 211 11.05 10.57 -9.21
CA ARG A 211 9.62 10.53 -9.57
C ARG A 211 9.29 11.39 -10.79
N ARG A 212 9.93 12.55 -10.95
CA ARG A 212 9.79 13.40 -12.14
C ARG A 212 10.43 12.77 -13.37
N THR A 213 11.65 12.28 -13.26
CA THR A 213 12.36 11.58 -14.34
C THR A 213 11.55 10.40 -14.86
N LEU A 214 11.07 9.52 -13.98
CA LEU A 214 10.25 8.37 -14.37
C LEU A 214 8.90 8.78 -14.98
N ARG A 215 8.22 9.82 -14.46
CA ARG A 215 7.00 10.37 -15.10
C ARG A 215 7.27 10.93 -16.49
N GLN A 216 8.37 11.67 -16.66
CA GLN A 216 8.80 12.18 -17.96
C GLN A 216 9.09 11.02 -18.92
N ARG A 217 9.77 9.96 -18.44
CA ARG A 217 10.06 8.76 -19.22
C ARG A 217 8.80 8.07 -19.75
N LYS A 218 7.73 7.98 -18.94
CA LYS A 218 6.40 7.50 -19.42
C LYS A 218 5.89 8.32 -20.60
N VAL A 219 6.05 9.65 -20.57
CA VAL A 219 5.64 10.54 -21.68
C VAL A 219 6.52 10.35 -22.92
N GLU A 220 7.86 10.27 -22.75
CA GLU A 220 8.84 10.09 -23.83
C GLU A 220 8.69 8.78 -24.62
N LEU A 221 8.19 7.72 -23.96
CA LEU A 221 7.89 6.45 -24.61
C LEU A 221 6.77 6.57 -25.66
N GLY A 222 5.86 7.55 -25.53
CA GLY A 222 4.73 7.69 -26.45
C GLY A 222 3.91 6.39 -26.53
N PRO A 223 3.53 5.91 -27.73
CA PRO A 223 2.86 4.62 -27.91
C PRO A 223 3.59 3.40 -27.32
N LEU A 224 4.92 3.45 -27.15
CA LEU A 224 5.71 2.34 -26.56
C LEU A 224 5.42 2.14 -25.06
N PHE A 225 4.70 3.06 -24.40
CA PHE A 225 4.11 2.82 -23.08
C PHE A 225 3.27 1.54 -23.03
N PHE A 226 2.64 1.15 -24.14
CA PHE A 226 1.85 -0.07 -24.24
C PHE A 226 2.66 -1.33 -24.54
N ALA A 227 3.98 -1.25 -24.80
CA ALA A 227 4.78 -2.47 -24.96
C ALA A 227 4.62 -3.35 -23.72
N SER A 228 4.36 -4.65 -23.90
CA SER A 228 3.95 -5.57 -22.84
C SER A 228 4.93 -5.59 -21.66
N ARG A 229 6.23 -5.47 -21.95
CA ARG A 229 7.30 -5.45 -20.95
C ARG A 229 7.30 -4.14 -20.15
N ILE A 230 7.20 -3.00 -20.84
CA ILE A 230 7.09 -1.65 -20.26
C ILE A 230 5.88 -1.54 -19.35
N LEU A 231 4.71 -1.97 -19.83
CA LEU A 231 3.46 -1.81 -19.09
C LEU A 231 3.47 -2.62 -17.79
N ARG A 232 4.12 -3.81 -17.79
CA ARG A 232 4.37 -4.59 -16.57
C ARG A 232 5.35 -3.89 -15.64
N ALA A 233 6.51 -3.45 -16.14
CA ALA A 233 7.51 -2.76 -15.33
C ALA A 233 6.94 -1.49 -14.66
N ILE A 234 6.16 -0.70 -15.39
CA ILE A 234 5.46 0.49 -14.89
C ILE A 234 4.45 0.12 -13.79
N VAL A 235 3.67 -0.94 -13.98
CA VAL A 235 2.69 -1.38 -12.98
C VAL A 235 3.39 -1.90 -11.72
N THR A 236 4.46 -2.70 -11.84
CA THR A 236 5.27 -3.16 -10.71
C THR A 236 5.87 -1.98 -9.93
N TYR A 237 6.45 -1.00 -10.62
CA TYR A 237 6.95 0.24 -10.01
C TYR A 237 5.84 1.01 -9.28
N ASN A 238 4.69 1.23 -9.92
CA ASN A 238 3.58 1.94 -9.30
C ASN A 238 2.97 1.18 -8.12
N ALA A 239 3.01 -0.16 -8.15
CA ALA A 239 2.46 -1.01 -7.11
C ALA A 239 3.35 -1.00 -5.86
N ALA A 240 4.68 -1.11 -6.02
CA ALA A 240 5.65 -0.87 -4.96
C ALA A 240 5.57 0.57 -4.38
N LEU A 241 5.25 1.56 -5.23
CA LEU A 241 4.99 2.93 -4.79
C LEU A 241 3.68 3.05 -3.97
N LEU A 242 2.66 2.23 -4.27
CA LEU A 242 1.40 2.20 -3.52
C LEU A 242 1.59 1.55 -2.14
N GLU A 243 2.20 0.35 -2.10
CA GLU A 243 2.55 -0.40 -0.88
C GLU A 243 3.13 0.54 0.19
N ARG A 244 4.22 1.21 -0.16
CA ARG A 244 5.00 2.05 0.76
C ARG A 244 4.32 3.34 1.20
N VAL A 245 3.31 3.79 0.45
CA VAL A 245 2.43 4.91 0.83
C VAL A 245 1.32 4.43 1.77
N THR A 246 0.78 3.22 1.57
CA THR A 246 -0.12 2.59 2.54
C THR A 246 0.58 2.21 3.83
N ASP A 247 1.82 1.74 3.78
CA ASP A 247 2.65 1.54 4.98
C ASP A 247 2.89 2.87 5.70
N GLU A 248 2.90 4.00 4.99
CA GLU A 248 3.08 5.34 5.58
C GLU A 248 1.84 5.76 6.39
N ILE A 249 0.67 5.27 5.98
CA ILE A 249 -0.61 5.45 6.65
C ILE A 249 -0.78 4.42 7.79
N GLN A 250 -0.22 3.22 7.66
CA GLN A 250 -0.24 2.17 8.69
C GLN A 250 0.82 2.40 9.79
N ASP A 251 2.02 2.88 9.45
CA ASP A 251 3.06 3.31 10.40
C ASP A 251 2.62 4.54 11.21
N ALA A 252 1.89 5.47 10.58
CA ALA A 252 1.18 6.56 11.27
C ALA A 252 -0.11 6.08 11.99
N GLY A 253 -0.43 4.79 11.85
CA GLY A 253 -1.68 4.14 12.16
C GLY A 253 -1.62 3.12 13.30
N ASP A 254 -0.62 3.17 14.19
CA ASP A 254 -0.61 2.43 15.47
C ASP A 254 -1.63 3.01 16.48
N TRP A 255 -2.85 3.21 16.00
CA TRP A 255 -4.04 3.65 16.72
C TRP A 255 -4.90 2.44 17.06
N GLY A 256 -4.34 1.53 17.86
CA GLY A 256 -5.08 0.48 18.57
C GLY A 256 -5.82 -0.52 17.67
N ARG A 257 -5.28 -1.75 17.60
CA ARG A 257 -6.06 -2.92 17.14
C ARG A 257 -7.42 -2.95 17.85
N PHE A 258 -8.50 -2.80 17.08
CA PHE A 258 -9.82 -3.18 17.54
C PHE A 258 -9.89 -4.71 17.57
N GLU A 259 -9.75 -5.29 18.76
CA GLU A 259 -10.20 -6.65 19.00
C GLU A 259 -11.73 -6.67 18.89
N GLY A 260 -12.25 -7.31 17.84
CA GLY A 260 -13.68 -7.54 17.66
C GLY A 260 -14.27 -7.01 16.35
N ASP A 261 -13.89 -7.62 15.24
CA ASP A 261 -14.85 -7.88 14.16
C ASP A 261 -14.51 -9.20 13.46
N ASP A 262 -15.05 -10.32 13.99
CA ASP A 262 -15.07 -11.62 13.31
C ASP A 262 -16.12 -11.60 12.17
N GLY A 263 -16.05 -10.57 11.34
CA GLY A 263 -16.97 -10.28 10.26
C GLY A 263 -16.72 -11.18 9.07
N SER A 264 -17.44 -12.32 9.03
CA SER A 264 -17.42 -13.26 7.90
C SER A 264 -17.64 -12.55 6.56
N LEU A 265 -16.55 -12.39 5.79
CA LEU A 265 -16.62 -12.17 4.36
C LEU A 265 -16.63 -13.53 3.67
N ASP A 266 -17.83 -14.05 3.47
CA ASP A 266 -18.13 -15.19 2.58
C ASP A 266 -17.86 -14.82 1.11
N GLY A 267 -16.60 -14.58 0.78
CA GLY A 267 -16.06 -14.93 -0.52
C GLY A 267 -15.63 -16.39 -0.45
N THR A 268 -16.11 -17.23 -1.37
CA THR A 268 -15.72 -18.65 -1.46
C THR A 268 -14.23 -18.78 -1.77
N ALA A 269 -13.39 -18.68 -0.75
CA ALA A 269 -12.00 -19.06 -0.82
C ALA A 269 -11.95 -20.55 -1.15
N ALA A 270 -11.37 -20.90 -2.29
CA ALA A 270 -10.97 -22.28 -2.54
C ALA A 270 -10.07 -22.73 -1.38
N GLU A 271 -10.28 -23.94 -0.86
CA GLU A 271 -9.47 -24.46 0.24
C GLU A 271 -7.98 -24.32 -0.11
N PRO A 272 -7.13 -23.87 0.85
CA PRO A 272 -5.72 -23.62 0.57
C PRO A 272 -5.05 -24.90 0.06
N VAL A 273 -4.66 -24.88 -1.22
CA VAL A 273 -4.10 -26.04 -1.89
C VAL A 273 -2.73 -26.34 -1.30
N SER A 274 -2.62 -27.47 -0.60
CA SER A 274 -1.36 -27.96 -0.02
C SER A 274 -0.22 -27.91 -1.04
N VAL A 275 0.98 -27.52 -0.57
CA VAL A 275 2.22 -27.51 -1.35
C VAL A 275 2.47 -28.86 -2.03
N PHE A 276 2.13 -29.95 -1.34
CA PHE A 276 2.29 -31.32 -1.82
C PHE A 276 1.16 -31.79 -2.74
N ALA A 277 0.02 -31.10 -2.79
CA ALA A 277 -1.04 -31.36 -3.75
C ALA A 277 -0.72 -30.75 -5.14
N SER A 278 0.06 -29.67 -5.18
CA SER A 278 0.31 -28.87 -6.38
C SER A 278 0.97 -29.64 -7.54
N THR A 279 0.21 -29.79 -8.63
CA THR A 279 0.69 -30.35 -9.91
C THR A 279 1.70 -29.42 -10.60
N HIS A 280 1.50 -28.11 -10.48
CA HIS A 280 2.37 -27.08 -11.03
C HIS A 280 3.74 -27.07 -10.31
N LEU A 281 3.77 -27.22 -8.99
CA LEU A 281 5.03 -27.34 -8.25
C LEU A 281 5.83 -28.59 -8.69
N ARG A 282 5.17 -29.74 -8.88
CA ARG A 282 5.82 -30.95 -9.41
C ARG A 282 6.40 -30.77 -10.82
N ARG A 283 5.77 -29.95 -11.68
CA ARG A 283 6.30 -29.59 -13.00
C ARG A 283 7.55 -28.70 -12.90
N LEU A 284 7.55 -27.69 -12.03
CA LEU A 284 8.76 -26.89 -11.75
C LEU A 284 9.88 -27.73 -11.13
N ALA A 285 9.55 -28.63 -10.20
CA ALA A 285 10.52 -29.56 -9.62
C ALA A 285 11.17 -30.47 -10.67
N ALA A 286 10.40 -30.93 -11.66
CA ALA A 286 10.94 -31.69 -12.79
C ALA A 286 11.90 -30.83 -13.65
N ALA A 287 11.51 -29.60 -14.01
CA ALA A 287 12.38 -28.70 -14.79
C ALA A 287 13.65 -28.28 -14.03
N ALA A 288 13.54 -28.01 -12.71
CA ALA A 288 14.67 -27.71 -11.84
C ALA A 288 15.66 -28.87 -11.78
N ARG A 289 15.16 -30.10 -11.62
CA ARG A 289 15.95 -31.33 -11.64
C ARG A 289 16.67 -31.56 -12.97
N GLU A 290 16.02 -31.31 -14.11
CA GLU A 290 16.68 -31.41 -15.42
C GLU A 290 17.79 -30.34 -15.57
N ARG A 291 17.54 -29.08 -15.16
CA ARG A 291 18.56 -28.02 -15.18
C ARG A 291 19.76 -28.36 -14.29
N VAL A 292 19.53 -28.80 -13.05
CA VAL A 292 20.60 -29.18 -12.11
C VAL A 292 21.45 -30.36 -12.63
N ARG A 293 20.87 -31.26 -13.42
CA ARG A 293 21.57 -32.38 -14.05
C ARG A 293 22.29 -32.02 -15.37
N GLY A 294 22.25 -30.77 -15.80
CA GLY A 294 22.82 -30.33 -17.08
C GLY A 294 22.02 -30.80 -18.29
N GLY A 295 20.72 -31.00 -18.14
CA GLY A 295 19.81 -31.30 -19.25
C GLY A 295 19.77 -30.16 -20.29
N PRO A 296 19.35 -30.46 -21.54
CA PRO A 296 19.31 -29.48 -22.60
C PRO A 296 18.34 -28.33 -22.28
N ALA A 297 18.67 -27.13 -22.75
CA ALA A 297 17.78 -25.98 -22.66
C ALA A 297 16.45 -26.28 -23.39
N SER A 298 15.35 -25.91 -22.74
CA SER A 298 13.98 -26.12 -23.24
C SER A 298 13.26 -24.77 -23.27
N ASP A 299 12.45 -24.54 -24.29
CA ASP A 299 11.63 -23.33 -24.43
C ASP A 299 10.30 -23.40 -23.65
N SER A 300 10.11 -24.41 -22.81
CA SER A 300 8.91 -24.54 -21.97
C SER A 300 8.84 -23.43 -20.91
N GLN A 301 7.62 -23.13 -20.46
CA GLN A 301 7.40 -22.08 -19.46
C GLN A 301 8.06 -22.42 -18.12
N GLU A 302 8.07 -23.70 -17.73
CA GLU A 302 8.80 -24.18 -16.56
C GLU A 302 10.30 -23.94 -16.69
N ALA A 303 10.88 -24.25 -17.85
CA ALA A 303 12.30 -24.10 -18.09
C ALA A 303 12.73 -22.62 -18.07
N ARG A 304 11.88 -21.69 -18.55
CA ARG A 304 12.10 -20.25 -18.39
C ARG A 304 12.07 -19.79 -16.93
N ILE A 305 11.05 -20.18 -16.17
CA ILE A 305 10.94 -19.84 -14.73
C ILE A 305 12.16 -20.38 -13.98
N VAL A 306 12.50 -21.66 -14.19
CA VAL A 306 13.65 -22.34 -13.59
C VAL A 306 14.99 -21.75 -14.05
N ALA A 307 15.08 -21.19 -15.25
CA ALA A 307 16.30 -20.54 -15.73
C ALA A 307 16.59 -19.18 -15.07
N ALA A 308 15.56 -18.53 -14.54
CA ALA A 308 15.66 -17.30 -13.77
C ALA A 308 15.80 -17.52 -12.25
N LEU A 309 15.74 -18.78 -11.79
CA LEU A 309 16.09 -19.14 -10.42
C LEU A 309 17.62 -19.21 -10.26
N ASP A 310 18.15 -18.59 -9.20
CA ASP A 310 19.55 -18.72 -8.81
C ASP A 310 19.80 -20.10 -8.17
N LEU A 311 19.92 -21.12 -9.03
CA LEU A 311 20.30 -22.48 -8.64
C LEU A 311 21.83 -22.66 -8.55
N ASP A 312 22.61 -21.71 -9.05
CA ASP A 312 24.07 -21.79 -9.08
C ASP A 312 24.67 -21.37 -7.72
N ALA A 313 23.98 -20.51 -6.95
CA ALA A 313 24.30 -20.22 -5.56
C ALA A 313 24.02 -21.37 -4.57
N LEU A 314 23.41 -22.48 -5.00
CA LEU A 314 23.13 -23.65 -4.14
C LEU A 314 24.37 -24.52 -3.91
N GLU A 315 24.54 -25.00 -2.67
CA GLU A 315 25.60 -25.94 -2.32
C GLU A 315 25.42 -27.28 -3.06
N PRO A 316 26.49 -28.08 -3.28
CA PRO A 316 26.39 -29.34 -4.01
C PRO A 316 25.35 -30.32 -3.44
N SER A 317 25.26 -30.39 -2.10
CA SER A 317 24.26 -31.18 -1.36
C SER A 317 22.83 -30.68 -1.54
N GLU A 318 22.64 -29.36 -1.68
CA GLU A 318 21.33 -28.73 -1.88
C GLU A 318 20.85 -28.93 -3.32
N ARG A 319 21.77 -28.87 -4.29
CA ARG A 319 21.52 -29.28 -5.68
C ARG A 319 21.19 -30.77 -5.79
N GLU A 320 21.90 -31.64 -5.06
CA GLU A 320 21.58 -33.07 -5.02
C GLU A 320 20.17 -33.34 -4.45
N ALA A 321 19.80 -32.65 -3.36
CA ALA A 321 18.43 -32.72 -2.82
C ALA A 321 17.38 -32.20 -3.81
N LEU A 322 17.62 -31.07 -4.47
CA LEU A 322 16.72 -30.52 -5.50
C LEU A 322 16.60 -31.44 -6.74
N ALA A 323 17.62 -32.25 -7.02
CA ALA A 323 17.61 -33.28 -8.07
C ALA A 323 16.85 -34.57 -7.67
N GLY A 324 16.26 -34.63 -6.47
CA GLY A 324 15.44 -35.73 -5.99
C GLY A 324 14.20 -36.00 -6.86
N LEU A 325 13.76 -37.26 -6.93
CA LEU A 325 12.55 -37.62 -7.70
C LEU A 325 11.25 -37.21 -7.00
N ALA A 326 11.27 -37.09 -5.67
CA ALA A 326 10.12 -36.83 -4.81
C ALA A 326 9.91 -35.34 -4.45
N VAL A 327 10.69 -34.41 -5.03
CA VAL A 327 10.50 -32.97 -4.83
C VAL A 327 9.08 -32.56 -5.29
N GLY A 328 8.33 -31.88 -4.41
CA GLY A 328 6.90 -31.61 -4.58
C GLY A 328 5.96 -32.73 -4.08
N THR A 329 6.46 -33.69 -3.28
CA THR A 329 5.66 -34.69 -2.54
C THR A 329 6.01 -34.68 -1.04
N PRO A 330 5.16 -35.26 -0.16
CA PRO A 330 5.41 -35.30 1.29
C PRO A 330 6.63 -36.13 1.70
N ASP A 331 7.16 -36.96 0.79
CA ASP A 331 8.31 -37.83 1.05
C ASP A 331 9.60 -37.00 1.15
N ASP A 332 9.74 -35.98 0.29
CA ASP A 332 10.89 -35.07 0.23
C ASP A 332 10.51 -33.59 0.45
N PRO A 333 10.19 -33.20 1.69
CA PRO A 333 10.01 -31.80 2.06
C PRO A 333 11.33 -31.02 2.06
N ILE A 334 12.51 -31.67 2.02
CA ILE A 334 13.80 -30.97 2.03
C ILE A 334 14.05 -30.35 0.65
N GLY A 335 14.04 -31.16 -0.41
CA GLY A 335 14.13 -30.65 -1.78
C GLY A 335 12.96 -29.72 -2.12
N THR A 336 11.76 -29.99 -1.56
CA THR A 336 10.60 -29.08 -1.70
C THR A 336 10.84 -27.72 -1.03
N ALA A 337 11.39 -27.68 0.20
CA ALA A 337 11.70 -26.43 0.87
C ALA A 337 12.83 -25.65 0.18
N ILE A 338 13.84 -26.33 -0.36
CA ILE A 338 14.89 -25.68 -1.19
C ILE A 338 14.25 -25.00 -2.41
N LEU A 339 13.38 -25.71 -3.15
CA LEU A 339 12.67 -25.15 -4.29
C LEU A 339 11.79 -23.95 -3.92
N ILE A 340 10.99 -24.06 -2.85
CA ILE A 340 10.15 -22.96 -2.37
C ILE A 340 11.01 -21.79 -1.89
N GLY A 341 12.12 -22.01 -1.20
CA GLY A 341 13.01 -20.94 -0.74
C GLY A 341 13.65 -20.15 -1.88
N VAL A 342 14.11 -20.82 -2.93
CA VAL A 342 14.65 -20.14 -4.13
C VAL A 342 13.53 -19.40 -4.88
N LEU A 343 12.33 -19.99 -4.98
CA LEU A 343 11.15 -19.30 -5.54
C LEU A 343 10.81 -18.05 -4.72
N CYS A 344 10.77 -18.13 -3.40
CA CYS A 344 10.52 -17.01 -2.47
C CYS A 344 11.50 -15.85 -2.70
N ARG A 345 12.81 -16.13 -2.77
CA ARG A 345 13.84 -15.10 -3.09
C ARG A 345 13.64 -14.46 -4.48
N SER A 346 12.97 -15.17 -5.40
CA SER A 346 12.78 -14.74 -6.79
C SER A 346 11.40 -14.14 -7.06
N LEU A 347 10.50 -14.05 -6.06
CA LEU A 347 9.09 -13.63 -6.28
C LEU A 347 8.95 -12.22 -6.84
N ALA A 348 9.82 -11.28 -6.47
CA ALA A 348 9.79 -9.92 -6.99
C ALA A 348 9.92 -9.88 -8.53
N VAL A 349 10.70 -10.79 -9.10
CA VAL A 349 10.94 -10.92 -10.55
C VAL A 349 9.93 -11.87 -11.19
N LEU A 350 9.63 -13.01 -10.53
CA LEU A 350 8.89 -14.13 -11.13
C LEU A 350 7.39 -14.17 -10.81
N SER A 351 6.87 -13.23 -10.02
CA SER A 351 5.45 -13.18 -9.63
C SER A 351 4.49 -13.34 -10.82
N VAL A 352 4.71 -12.60 -11.91
CA VAL A 352 3.87 -12.66 -13.12
C VAL A 352 4.00 -13.98 -13.88
N ASP A 353 5.22 -14.51 -14.02
CA ASP A 353 5.44 -15.78 -14.73
C ASP A 353 4.91 -16.99 -13.95
N LEU A 354 4.97 -16.94 -12.62
CA LEU A 354 4.34 -17.92 -11.73
C LEU A 354 2.81 -17.87 -11.83
N GLN A 355 2.20 -16.68 -11.81
CA GLN A 355 0.74 -16.53 -12.00
C GLN A 355 0.31 -17.10 -13.36
N ARG A 356 1.02 -16.75 -14.43
CA ARG A 356 0.80 -17.31 -15.79
C ARG A 356 1.00 -18.81 -15.87
N PHE A 357 1.79 -19.38 -14.98
CA PHE A 357 2.05 -20.81 -14.89
C PHE A 357 1.01 -21.55 -14.01
N GLY A 358 0.07 -20.83 -13.40
CA GLY A 358 -0.95 -21.40 -12.50
C GLY A 358 -0.49 -21.53 -11.05
N LEU A 359 0.50 -20.76 -10.63
CA LEU A 359 0.97 -20.65 -9.24
C LEU A 359 0.75 -19.25 -8.70
N SER A 360 0.00 -19.13 -7.61
CA SER A 360 -0.12 -17.86 -6.89
C SER A 360 1.17 -17.56 -6.12
N PRO A 361 1.82 -16.40 -6.31
CA PRO A 361 2.95 -15.95 -5.51
C PRO A 361 2.64 -15.90 -4.01
N ASP A 362 1.39 -15.54 -3.67
CA ASP A 362 0.93 -15.48 -2.29
C ASP A 362 0.71 -16.90 -1.70
N ASP A 363 0.37 -17.90 -2.50
CA ASP A 363 0.31 -19.29 -1.99
C ASP A 363 1.72 -19.82 -1.71
N VAL A 364 2.70 -19.47 -2.57
CA VAL A 364 4.11 -19.84 -2.38
C VAL A 364 4.66 -19.29 -1.05
N SER A 365 4.39 -18.03 -0.70
CA SER A 365 4.93 -17.42 0.53
C SER A 365 4.03 -17.57 1.76
N ASP A 366 2.71 -17.46 1.63
CA ASP A 366 1.82 -17.24 2.77
C ASP A 366 1.07 -18.51 3.18
N VAL A 367 1.01 -19.52 2.30
CA VAL A 367 0.37 -20.82 2.54
C VAL A 367 1.42 -21.93 2.65
N TRP A 368 2.33 -22.03 1.67
CA TRP A 368 3.26 -23.14 1.54
C TRP A 368 4.47 -23.05 2.47
N VAL A 369 5.02 -21.85 2.71
CA VAL A 369 6.10 -21.70 3.71
C VAL A 369 5.62 -22.13 5.11
N PRO A 370 4.47 -21.66 5.65
CA PRO A 370 3.95 -22.15 6.93
C PRO A 370 3.60 -23.65 6.95
N GLU A 371 3.18 -24.24 5.83
CA GLU A 371 2.94 -25.69 5.73
C GLU A 371 4.24 -26.49 5.83
N LEU A 372 5.26 -26.09 5.07
CA LEU A 372 6.60 -26.69 5.10
C LEU A 372 7.29 -26.48 6.44
N ASP A 373 7.11 -25.32 7.07
CA ASP A 373 7.66 -24.98 8.38
C ASP A 373 7.18 -25.99 9.45
N ARG A 374 5.86 -26.25 9.50
CA ARG A 374 5.26 -27.29 10.37
C ARG A 374 5.67 -28.72 9.99
N ALA A 375 6.05 -28.98 8.74
CA ALA A 375 6.60 -30.27 8.33
C ALA A 375 8.05 -30.44 8.80
N PHE A 376 8.84 -29.37 8.79
CA PHE A 376 10.19 -29.33 9.35
C PHE A 376 10.19 -29.45 10.86
N GLU A 377 9.34 -28.71 11.58
CA GLU A 377 9.24 -28.81 13.05
C GLU A 377 8.95 -30.24 13.52
N ARG A 378 7.95 -30.90 12.93
CA ARG A 378 7.65 -32.31 13.22
C ARG A 378 8.85 -33.22 12.97
N ARG A 379 9.57 -33.07 11.85
CA ARG A 379 10.77 -33.86 11.56
C ARG A 379 11.94 -33.53 12.51
N ILE A 380 12.09 -32.28 12.96
CA ILE A 380 13.11 -31.87 13.93
C ILE A 380 12.83 -32.52 15.29
N ASP A 381 11.59 -32.47 15.75
CA ASP A 381 11.19 -33.05 17.03
C ASP A 381 11.24 -34.58 17.01
N GLU A 382 10.78 -35.24 15.95
CA GLU A 382 11.00 -36.69 15.75
C GLU A 382 12.48 -37.09 15.80
N LYS A 383 13.40 -36.22 15.36
CA LYS A 383 14.84 -36.48 15.40
C LYS A 383 15.43 -36.21 16.78
N ARG A 384 14.88 -35.26 17.54
CA ARG A 384 15.22 -35.03 18.96
C ARG A 384 14.77 -36.21 19.82
N GLU A 385 13.55 -36.71 19.64
CA GLU A 385 13.01 -37.90 20.33
C GLU A 385 13.81 -39.17 20.08
N LYS A 386 14.51 -39.26 18.93
CA LYS A 386 15.35 -40.40 18.53
C LYS A 386 16.85 -40.16 18.82
N ASP A 387 17.18 -39.22 19.71
CA ASP A 387 18.56 -38.77 20.06
C ASP A 387 19.45 -38.37 18.87
N ALA A 388 18.87 -38.14 17.69
CA ALA A 388 19.56 -37.82 16.45
C ALA A 388 19.89 -36.31 16.34
N TYR A 389 20.43 -35.74 17.42
CA TYR A 389 20.61 -34.29 17.59
C TYR A 389 21.30 -33.59 16.41
N LYS A 390 22.36 -34.18 15.84
CA LYS A 390 23.05 -33.63 14.66
C LYS A 390 22.13 -33.49 13.44
N GLN A 391 21.20 -34.42 13.25
CA GLN A 391 20.22 -34.36 12.16
C GLN A 391 19.13 -33.31 12.45
N ALA A 392 18.73 -33.16 13.72
CA ALA A 392 17.80 -32.11 14.13
C ALA A 392 18.40 -30.69 13.94
N CYS A 393 19.70 -30.50 14.23
CA CYS A 393 20.41 -29.24 13.95
C CYS A 393 20.47 -28.94 12.45
N ALA A 394 20.91 -29.89 11.62
CA ALA A 394 20.99 -29.70 10.16
C ALA A 394 19.62 -29.38 9.53
N LEU A 395 18.54 -30.01 10.02
CA LEU A 395 17.17 -29.68 9.59
C LEU A 395 16.74 -28.27 10.04
N ALA A 396 17.14 -27.82 11.23
CA ALA A 396 16.87 -26.45 11.70
C ALA A 396 17.67 -25.40 10.91
N GLU A 397 18.91 -25.69 10.53
CA GLU A 397 19.73 -24.83 9.66
C GLU A 397 19.10 -24.71 8.26
N LEU A 398 18.66 -25.82 7.65
CA LEU A 398 17.96 -25.80 6.37
C LEU A 398 16.60 -25.09 6.43
N ARG A 399 15.81 -25.30 7.51
CA ARG A 399 14.57 -24.55 7.79
C ARG A 399 14.85 -23.05 7.79
N ASN A 400 15.90 -22.63 8.51
CA ASN A 400 16.29 -21.23 8.57
C ASN A 400 16.69 -20.71 7.18
N LYS A 401 17.65 -21.35 6.49
CA LYS A 401 18.22 -20.90 5.21
C LYS A 401 17.22 -20.80 4.04
N PHE A 402 16.16 -21.62 4.04
CA PHE A 402 15.21 -21.69 2.90
C PHE A 402 13.78 -21.28 3.20
N LEU A 403 13.30 -21.38 4.45
CA LEU A 403 11.92 -21.02 4.78
C LEU A 403 11.86 -19.70 5.55
N LEU A 404 12.69 -19.54 6.59
CA LEU A 404 12.61 -18.37 7.47
C LEU A 404 13.46 -17.19 7.01
N GLU A 405 14.66 -17.42 6.48
CA GLU A 405 15.57 -16.35 6.04
C GLU A 405 15.07 -15.64 4.79
N PRO A 406 14.65 -16.31 3.69
CA PRO A 406 14.02 -15.63 2.55
C PRO A 406 12.75 -14.88 2.91
N LEU A 407 11.95 -15.44 3.83
CA LEU A 407 10.74 -14.78 4.33
C LEU A 407 11.08 -13.61 5.25
N ALA A 408 12.17 -13.68 6.03
CA ALA A 408 12.63 -12.60 6.89
C ALA A 408 13.42 -11.52 6.14
N GLU A 409 14.09 -11.85 5.03
CA GLU A 409 14.68 -10.88 4.10
C GLU A 409 13.58 -10.09 3.43
N ARG A 410 12.61 -10.80 2.82
CA ARG A 410 11.39 -10.20 2.29
C ARG A 410 10.65 -9.37 3.34
N LEU A 411 10.41 -9.89 4.55
CA LEU A 411 9.78 -9.10 5.62
C LEU A 411 10.64 -7.90 6.06
N ARG A 412 11.98 -7.94 5.96
CA ARG A 412 12.85 -6.78 6.23
C ARG A 412 12.80 -5.75 5.11
N GLU A 413 12.72 -6.18 3.86
CA GLU A 413 12.45 -5.33 2.69
C GLU A 413 11.07 -4.68 2.80
N GLU A 414 10.07 -5.40 3.33
CA GLU A 414 8.71 -4.93 3.59
C GLU A 414 8.61 -4.02 4.85
N HIS A 415 9.38 -4.27 5.92
CA HIS A 415 9.21 -3.59 7.23
C HIS A 415 10.33 -2.61 7.65
N GLY A 416 11.49 -2.55 6.99
CA GLY A 416 12.53 -1.63 7.46
C GLY A 416 13.88 -1.63 6.75
N GLY A 417 14.09 -0.64 5.89
CA GLY A 417 15.42 -0.10 5.57
C GLY A 417 16.02 0.67 6.76
N GLY A 418 16.41 -0.04 7.82
CA GLY A 418 16.84 0.54 9.10
C GLY A 418 18.25 0.15 9.53
N LEU A 419 19.25 0.94 9.09
CA LEU A 419 20.69 0.87 9.42
C LEU A 419 21.46 -0.38 8.95
N PRO A 420 22.70 -0.23 8.42
CA PRO A 420 23.57 -1.36 8.11
C PRO A 420 24.05 -2.06 9.40
N PRO A 421 24.42 -3.36 9.34
CA PRO A 421 24.97 -4.07 10.48
C PRO A 421 26.24 -3.38 10.97
N ARG A 422 26.15 -2.81 12.17
CA ARG A 422 27.28 -2.17 12.85
C ARG A 422 28.33 -3.22 13.15
N ALA A 423 29.44 -3.20 12.39
CA ALA A 423 30.54 -4.13 12.58
C ALA A 423 31.02 -4.08 14.04
N THR A 424 30.83 -5.18 14.77
CA THR A 424 31.30 -5.32 16.15
C THR A 424 32.81 -5.56 16.13
N THR A 425 33.58 -4.51 15.89
CA THR A 425 35.02 -4.52 16.10
C THR A 425 35.29 -4.72 17.59
N LEU A 426 35.56 -5.97 17.97
CA LEU A 426 36.15 -6.31 19.25
C LEU A 426 37.48 -5.55 19.42
N PRO A 427 37.80 -5.06 20.63
CA PRO A 427 39.07 -4.38 20.86
C PRO A 427 40.24 -5.37 20.67
N PRO A 428 41.36 -4.94 20.06
CA PRO A 428 42.48 -5.84 19.82
C PRO A 428 43.10 -6.29 21.14
N THR A 429 43.08 -7.59 21.39
CA THR A 429 43.91 -8.22 22.41
C THR A 429 45.37 -8.02 22.05
N ALA A 430 46.16 -7.51 23.01
CA ALA A 430 47.59 -7.33 22.84
C ALA A 430 48.29 -8.70 22.73
N SER A 431 48.50 -9.16 21.50
CA SER A 431 49.29 -10.36 21.24
C SER A 431 50.79 -10.04 21.33
N VAL A 432 51.50 -10.84 22.13
CA VAL A 432 52.94 -10.72 22.36
C VAL A 432 53.69 -11.16 21.11
N ALA A 433 54.60 -10.33 20.62
CA ALA A 433 55.42 -10.64 19.46
C ALA A 433 56.49 -11.72 19.76
N PRO A 434 56.65 -12.74 18.89
CA PRO A 434 57.93 -13.41 18.70
C PRO A 434 58.79 -12.65 17.67
N ARG A 435 60.10 -12.62 17.91
CA ARG A 435 61.10 -12.04 17.00
C ARG A 435 61.33 -12.94 15.79
N GLU A 436 61.49 -12.35 14.61
CA GLU A 436 62.25 -12.96 13.52
C GLU A 436 63.48 -12.11 13.17
N SER A 437 64.63 -12.75 13.01
CA SER A 437 65.73 -12.26 12.17
C SER A 437 66.72 -13.37 11.82
N SER A 438 66.97 -13.58 10.52
CA SER A 438 68.15 -14.24 9.93
C SER A 438 68.30 -15.76 10.18
N ALA A 439 68.41 -16.65 9.18
CA ALA A 439 69.37 -16.56 8.08
C ALA A 439 69.13 -17.52 6.88
N ALA A 440 69.54 -17.06 5.69
CA ALA A 440 70.30 -17.77 4.64
C ALA A 440 69.76 -18.98 3.81
N SER A 441 70.27 -19.04 2.56
CA SER A 441 70.31 -20.14 1.57
C SER A 441 69.00 -20.53 0.85
N ALA A 442 68.87 -20.35 -0.48
CA ALA A 442 69.50 -21.08 -1.60
C ALA A 442 68.75 -22.41 -1.93
N ALA A 443 68.50 -22.83 -3.18
CA ALA A 443 68.73 -22.24 -4.51
C ALA A 443 67.86 -22.94 -5.59
N ALA A 444 67.82 -22.37 -6.81
CA ALA A 444 67.54 -23.04 -8.10
C ALA A 444 66.10 -23.60 -8.32
N THR A 445 65.56 -23.78 -9.54
CA THR A 445 66.06 -23.58 -10.92
C THR A 445 64.88 -23.45 -11.91
N SER A 446 65.05 -22.73 -13.03
CA SER A 446 64.38 -22.95 -14.35
C SER A 446 62.83 -22.90 -14.46
N SER A 447 62.21 -22.52 -15.59
CA SER A 447 62.71 -22.05 -16.90
C SER A 447 61.67 -21.15 -17.60
N ALA A 448 62.19 -20.26 -18.45
CA ALA A 448 61.62 -19.62 -19.64
C ALA A 448 60.58 -20.46 -20.44
N ALA A 449 59.74 -19.89 -21.32
CA ALA A 449 59.91 -18.70 -22.17
C ALA A 449 58.58 -17.88 -22.34
N THR A 450 58.54 -16.57 -22.66
CA THR A 450 58.95 -15.85 -23.91
C THR A 450 58.25 -16.46 -25.16
N ALA A 451 57.61 -15.76 -26.12
CA ALA A 451 57.65 -14.37 -26.61
C ALA A 451 56.34 -14.05 -27.40
N THR A 452 56.02 -12.89 -28.02
CA THR A 452 56.28 -11.43 -27.84
C THR A 452 55.66 -10.65 -29.03
N SER A 453 55.25 -9.38 -28.84
CA SER A 453 54.92 -8.37 -29.91
C SER A 453 53.58 -8.51 -30.68
N THR A 454 52.99 -7.47 -31.31
CA THR A 454 53.55 -6.16 -31.75
C THR A 454 52.51 -5.01 -31.83
N ARG A 455 52.96 -3.76 -31.61
CA ARG A 455 52.57 -2.41 -32.16
C ARG A 455 51.20 -2.23 -32.88
N SER A 456 50.35 -1.20 -32.64
CA SER A 456 50.55 0.30 -32.62
C SER A 456 50.86 0.93 -34.00
N PRO A 457 50.59 2.24 -34.28
CA PRO A 457 49.64 3.24 -33.70
C PRO A 457 48.95 4.14 -34.78
N MET A 458 48.34 5.28 -34.37
CA MET A 458 48.13 6.61 -35.05
C MET A 458 46.66 7.10 -34.98
N SER A 459 46.32 8.41 -34.99
CA SER A 459 47.01 9.64 -34.55
C SER A 459 46.04 10.85 -34.66
N SER A 460 46.37 11.94 -33.96
CA SER A 460 46.07 13.34 -34.29
C SER A 460 44.83 14.03 -33.70
N ALA A 461 44.99 15.34 -33.48
CA ALA A 461 44.13 16.24 -32.71
C ALA A 461 43.55 17.37 -33.58
N ALA A 462 42.52 18.08 -33.07
CA ALA A 462 42.23 19.47 -33.44
C ALA A 462 41.36 20.21 -32.41
N VAL A 463 41.77 21.45 -32.11
CA VAL A 463 41.15 22.57 -31.36
C VAL A 463 41.78 23.83 -32.00
N PRO A 464 41.19 25.06 -32.06
CA PRO A 464 39.95 25.59 -31.46
C PRO A 464 38.97 26.26 -32.46
N SER A 465 37.88 26.87 -31.97
CA SER A 465 37.45 28.22 -32.39
C SER A 465 36.42 28.84 -31.42
N GLU A 466 36.63 30.10 -31.05
CA GLU A 466 35.70 31.00 -30.36
C GLU A 466 35.03 31.91 -31.43
N PRO A 467 33.89 32.57 -31.15
CA PRO A 467 34.01 34.02 -30.92
C PRO A 467 33.00 34.63 -29.92
N ALA A 468 33.35 35.84 -29.44
CA ALA A 468 32.63 36.57 -28.39
C ALA A 468 31.47 37.48 -28.85
N ARG A 469 30.52 37.74 -27.93
CA ARG A 469 29.78 39.00 -27.68
C ARG A 469 28.96 38.82 -26.38
N ALA A 470 29.14 39.56 -25.27
CA ALA A 470 29.10 41.01 -25.00
C ALA A 470 27.69 41.53 -24.62
N GLY A 471 27.60 42.17 -23.43
CA GLY A 471 26.37 42.68 -22.79
C GLY A 471 26.20 42.07 -21.38
N ALA A 472 26.64 42.64 -20.25
CA ALA A 472 26.81 44.02 -19.78
C ALA A 472 25.51 44.71 -19.30
N SER A 473 25.60 45.38 -18.14
CA SER A 473 24.54 46.05 -17.34
C SER A 473 23.55 45.13 -16.59
N SER A 474 23.13 45.41 -15.35
CA SER A 474 23.59 46.45 -14.40
C SER A 474 23.05 46.23 -12.98
N LEU A 475 23.92 46.28 -11.96
CA LEU A 475 23.54 46.69 -10.59
C LEU A 475 23.25 48.20 -10.59
N PRO A 476 22.32 48.70 -9.74
CA PRO A 476 22.74 49.38 -8.49
C PRO A 476 21.65 49.32 -7.37
N PRO A 477 21.74 50.09 -6.26
CA PRO A 477 22.83 50.08 -5.28
C PRO A 477 22.33 49.93 -3.81
N SER A 478 23.28 49.76 -2.89
CA SER A 478 23.05 49.84 -1.43
C SER A 478 22.72 51.26 -0.95
N VAL A 479 21.81 51.39 0.04
CA VAL A 479 21.55 52.65 0.77
C VAL A 479 21.37 52.41 2.28
N LYS A 480 22.40 52.83 3.03
CA LYS A 480 22.39 53.43 4.39
C LYS A 480 21.60 52.79 5.55
N ALA A 481 22.35 52.42 6.59
CA ALA A 481 21.93 52.59 7.99
C ALA A 481 21.84 54.08 8.37
N PRO A 482 21.14 54.42 9.47
CA PRO A 482 21.91 55.00 10.57
C PRO A 482 21.59 54.44 11.97
N GLU A 483 22.69 54.20 12.68
CA GLU A 483 22.92 54.43 14.11
C GLU A 483 21.98 55.42 14.85
N ALA A 484 21.45 55.01 16.01
CA ALA A 484 21.58 55.73 17.30
C ALA A 484 20.85 55.01 18.45
N ALA A 485 21.52 54.81 19.59
CA ALA A 485 20.87 54.56 20.88
C ALA A 485 20.37 55.89 21.49
N PRO A 486 19.56 55.88 22.58
CA PRO A 486 20.22 55.95 23.89
C PRO A 486 19.51 55.27 25.08
N SER A 487 20.33 54.96 26.09
CA SER A 487 20.06 55.04 27.55
C SER A 487 18.82 54.39 28.19
N SER A 488 19.07 53.40 29.05
CA SER A 488 18.31 53.14 30.28
C SER A 488 18.33 54.38 31.21
N PRO A 489 17.35 54.54 32.12
CA PRO A 489 17.52 53.98 33.48
C PRO A 489 16.20 53.53 34.15
N GLY A 490 16.29 52.89 35.33
CA GLY A 490 15.16 52.85 36.28
C GLY A 490 14.85 51.51 36.94
N THR A 491 15.68 51.08 37.89
CA THR A 491 15.37 49.96 38.80
C THR A 491 14.19 50.31 39.71
N MET A 492 13.15 49.48 39.74
CA MET A 492 12.26 49.37 40.90
C MET A 492 11.99 47.90 41.22
N ALA A 493 12.23 47.51 42.47
CA ALA A 493 11.96 46.16 42.96
C ALA A 493 10.45 45.96 43.13
N ARG A 494 9.93 44.79 42.72
CA ARG A 494 8.59 44.35 43.08
C ARG A 494 8.63 42.91 43.59
N THR A 495 8.13 42.74 44.81
CA THR A 495 8.14 41.50 45.59
C THR A 495 7.35 40.39 44.89
N GLN A 496 7.93 39.19 44.78
CA GLN A 496 7.20 38.01 44.32
C GLN A 496 6.17 37.57 45.38
N PRO A 497 4.92 37.25 45.00
CA PRO A 497 4.00 36.54 45.89
C PRO A 497 4.35 35.04 45.95
N ALA A 498 4.17 34.44 47.13
CA ALA A 498 4.41 33.01 47.35
C ALA A 498 3.39 32.13 46.60
N PRO A 499 3.76 30.91 46.18
CA PRO A 499 2.85 29.99 45.49
C PRO A 499 1.72 29.48 46.42
N PRO A 500 0.53 29.15 45.86
CA PRO A 500 -0.62 28.72 46.65
C PRO A 500 -0.46 27.29 47.22
N PRO A 501 -1.09 26.98 48.37
CA PRO A 501 -0.93 25.70 49.06
C PRO A 501 -1.52 24.52 48.30
N THR A 502 -0.84 23.39 48.41
CA THR A 502 -1.13 22.14 47.73
C THR A 502 -2.45 21.50 48.22
N ARG A 503 -2.97 20.56 47.43
CA ARG A 503 -4.20 19.82 47.76
C ARG A 503 -4.03 18.98 49.05
N ALA A 504 -2.82 18.52 49.36
CA ALA A 504 -2.50 17.78 50.57
C ALA A 504 -2.60 18.67 51.83
N GLU A 505 -2.07 19.90 51.78
CA GLU A 505 -2.13 20.85 52.89
C GLU A 505 -3.57 21.29 53.20
N ARG A 506 -4.41 21.45 52.16
CA ARG A 506 -5.85 21.71 52.32
C ARG A 506 -6.63 20.54 52.96
N ILE A 507 -6.19 19.30 52.77
CA ILE A 507 -6.79 18.12 53.42
C ILE A 507 -6.31 18.01 54.88
N ALA A 508 -5.02 18.25 55.14
CA ALA A 508 -4.46 18.26 56.49
C ALA A 508 -5.06 19.37 57.39
N ALA A 509 -5.35 20.54 56.84
CA ALA A 509 -6.02 21.63 57.56
C ALA A 509 -7.47 21.29 57.95
N ARG A 510 -8.20 20.56 57.10
CA ARG A 510 -9.62 20.20 57.33
C ARG A 510 -9.81 19.08 58.35
N ALA A 511 -8.76 18.33 58.68
CA ALA A 511 -8.78 17.26 59.66
C ALA A 511 -8.54 17.71 61.12
N LYS A 512 -8.29 19.01 61.37
CA LYS A 512 -8.00 19.55 62.72
C LYS A 512 -9.12 20.37 63.36
N SER A 513 -10.29 20.51 62.72
CA SER A 513 -11.37 21.40 63.17
C SER A 513 -12.76 20.75 63.20
N ALA A 514 -12.95 19.71 64.04
CA ALA A 514 -14.28 19.24 64.46
C ALA A 514 -14.19 18.43 65.77
N GLY A 515 -14.62 19.03 66.88
CA GLY A 515 -14.75 18.34 68.17
C GLY A 515 -16.09 17.62 68.34
N SER A 516 -16.06 16.49 69.04
CA SER A 516 -17.22 15.76 69.60
C SER A 516 -17.73 16.46 70.89
N PRO A 517 -18.80 16.01 71.62
CA PRO A 517 -19.55 14.74 71.52
C PRO A 517 -21.10 14.81 71.69
N ALA A 518 -21.82 13.69 71.43
CA ALA A 518 -22.85 13.09 72.31
C ALA A 518 -23.54 11.82 71.72
N ASN A 519 -23.45 10.70 72.44
CA ASN A 519 -24.36 9.53 72.52
C ASN A 519 -25.29 9.12 71.34
N ALA A 520 -24.91 8.05 70.62
CA ALA A 520 -25.75 6.84 70.44
C ALA A 520 -24.92 5.64 69.94
N ARG A 521 -25.35 4.42 70.31
CA ARG A 521 -24.65 3.13 70.17
C ARG A 521 -24.12 2.81 68.76
N ARG A 522 -22.86 2.35 68.67
CA ARG A 522 -22.26 1.75 67.47
C ARG A 522 -22.83 0.34 67.23
N GLY A 523 -23.56 0.14 66.13
CA GLY A 523 -23.47 -1.12 65.38
C GLY A 523 -22.17 -1.12 64.57
N SER A 524 -21.50 -2.26 64.42
CA SER A 524 -20.24 -2.31 63.69
C SER A 524 -20.50 -2.31 62.18
N ALA A 525 -19.60 -1.71 61.39
CA ALA A 525 -19.64 -1.87 59.93
C ALA A 525 -19.51 -3.35 59.50
N ARG A 526 -18.99 -4.23 60.37
CA ARG A 526 -19.03 -5.68 60.20
C ARG A 526 -20.46 -6.26 60.20
N ASP A 527 -21.39 -5.66 60.92
CA ASP A 527 -22.76 -6.17 61.06
C ASP A 527 -23.58 -5.82 59.82
N LEU A 528 -23.45 -4.60 59.28
CA LEU A 528 -24.06 -4.20 58.00
C LEU A 528 -23.48 -5.01 56.81
N VAL A 529 -22.19 -5.30 56.82
CA VAL A 529 -21.57 -6.17 55.79
C VAL A 529 -21.99 -7.64 55.97
N ARG A 530 -22.25 -8.10 57.20
CA ARG A 530 -22.78 -9.44 57.47
C ARG A 530 -24.23 -9.58 57.01
N GLU A 531 -25.06 -8.57 57.26
CA GLU A 531 -26.45 -8.52 56.83
C GLU A 531 -26.57 -8.54 55.30
N ALA A 532 -25.79 -7.71 54.60
CA ALA A 532 -25.71 -7.73 53.13
C ALA A 532 -25.19 -9.08 52.56
N LEU A 533 -24.26 -9.75 53.25
CA LEU A 533 -23.76 -11.08 52.85
C LEU A 533 -24.70 -12.24 53.20
N GLU A 534 -25.63 -12.06 54.14
CA GLU A 534 -26.69 -13.03 54.44
C GLU A 534 -27.92 -12.86 53.53
N GLU A 535 -28.13 -11.67 52.99
CA GLU A 535 -29.18 -11.38 52.01
C GLU A 535 -28.86 -12.00 50.64
N ASP A 536 -27.62 -11.85 50.14
CA ASP A 536 -27.16 -12.48 48.89
C ASP A 536 -27.19 -14.03 48.96
N ARG A 537 -26.98 -14.60 50.16
CA ARG A 537 -27.09 -16.06 50.39
C ARG A 537 -28.52 -16.61 50.33
N ARG A 538 -29.54 -15.77 50.43
CA ARG A 538 -30.96 -16.19 50.33
C ARG A 538 -31.49 -16.07 48.89
N GLY A 539 -30.80 -15.34 48.00
CA GLY A 539 -31.24 -15.05 46.63
C GLY A 539 -31.03 -16.16 45.59
N ARG A 540 -30.22 -17.20 45.86
CA ARG A 540 -29.89 -18.25 44.86
C ARG A 540 -30.16 -19.68 45.34
N ARG A 541 -31.39 -20.14 45.13
CA ARG A 541 -31.76 -21.57 45.06
C ARG A 541 -32.62 -21.86 43.82
N ARG A 542 -31.97 -22.10 42.66
CA ARG A 542 -32.39 -23.03 41.58
C ARG A 542 -31.40 -22.99 40.40
N GLY A 543 -30.97 -24.16 39.92
CA GLY A 543 -30.29 -24.33 38.62
C GLY A 543 -28.75 -24.26 38.62
N ASP A 544 -28.10 -25.36 39.01
CA ASP A 544 -27.12 -26.16 38.23
C ASP A 544 -26.04 -25.39 37.42
N SER A 545 -24.80 -25.28 37.92
CA SER A 545 -23.67 -26.23 37.75
C SER A 545 -23.05 -26.21 36.33
N THR A 546 -21.77 -25.87 36.14
CA THR A 546 -20.62 -26.63 36.65
C THR A 546 -19.30 -25.83 36.61
N THR A 547 -18.31 -26.28 37.40
CA THR A 547 -16.85 -25.99 37.34
C THR A 547 -16.35 -24.55 37.40
N GLY A 548 -15.44 -24.26 38.34
CA GLY A 548 -14.80 -22.95 38.49
C GLY A 548 -13.29 -23.02 38.59
N SER A 549 -12.65 -21.85 38.61
CA SER A 549 -11.28 -21.67 39.11
C SER A 549 -11.21 -20.39 39.97
N THR A 550 -10.33 -20.41 40.97
CA THR A 550 -10.23 -19.34 41.97
C THR A 550 -9.35 -18.17 41.49
N GLY A 551 -9.97 -17.11 40.97
CA GLY A 551 -9.29 -15.88 40.56
C GLY A 551 -8.99 -14.93 41.73
N PHE A 552 -7.70 -14.73 42.04
CA PHE A 552 -7.25 -13.71 43.00
C PHE A 552 -7.57 -12.28 42.52
N PRO A 553 -7.97 -11.35 43.41
CA PRO A 553 -8.34 -9.98 43.02
C PRO A 553 -7.18 -9.12 42.49
N VAL A 554 -5.93 -9.57 42.70
CA VAL A 554 -4.70 -8.85 42.27
C VAL A 554 -4.64 -8.72 40.75
N ALA A 555 -5.08 -9.73 40.00
CA ALA A 555 -5.01 -9.71 38.53
C ALA A 555 -5.81 -8.54 37.93
N ARG A 556 -7.02 -8.26 38.44
CA ARG A 556 -7.85 -7.15 37.96
C ARG A 556 -7.28 -5.77 38.31
N ILE A 557 -6.60 -5.65 39.45
CA ILE A 557 -5.93 -4.40 39.85
C ILE A 557 -4.70 -4.16 38.96
N LEU A 558 -3.92 -5.21 38.68
CA LEU A 558 -2.74 -5.12 37.80
C LEU A 558 -3.15 -4.78 36.35
N GLN A 559 -4.23 -5.40 35.86
CA GLN A 559 -4.77 -5.17 34.52
C GLN A 559 -5.31 -3.73 34.37
N ALA A 560 -6.03 -3.21 35.38
CA ALA A 560 -6.46 -1.81 35.40
C ALA A 560 -5.27 -0.83 35.44
N ALA A 561 -4.23 -1.14 36.23
CA ALA A 561 -3.01 -0.31 36.29
C ALA A 561 -2.25 -0.30 34.96
N LEU A 562 -2.14 -1.44 34.26
CA LEU A 562 -1.53 -1.53 32.94
C LEU A 562 -2.32 -0.76 31.88
N VAL A 563 -3.67 -0.82 31.90
CA VAL A 563 -4.51 -0.03 30.99
C VAL A 563 -4.33 1.47 31.23
N VAL A 564 -4.31 1.93 32.48
CA VAL A 564 -4.06 3.36 32.80
C VAL A 564 -2.65 3.79 32.38
N LEU A 565 -1.63 2.94 32.57
CA LEU A 565 -0.26 3.23 32.14
C LEU A 565 -0.12 3.28 30.61
N ALA A 566 -0.77 2.35 29.89
CA ALA A 566 -0.79 2.34 28.43
C ALA A 566 -1.50 3.58 27.86
N LEU A 567 -2.64 3.99 28.43
CA LEU A 567 -3.34 5.22 28.05
C LEU A 567 -2.52 6.48 28.34
N ALA A 568 -1.80 6.52 29.48
CA ALA A 568 -0.90 7.63 29.81
C ALA A 568 0.30 7.69 28.85
N LEU A 569 0.85 6.53 28.44
CA LEU A 569 1.97 6.45 27.51
C LEU A 569 1.53 6.84 26.08
N ALA A 570 0.38 6.34 25.61
CA ALA A 570 -0.20 6.71 24.32
C ALA A 570 -0.49 8.22 24.26
N GLY A 571 -1.06 8.79 25.33
CA GLY A 571 -1.22 10.23 25.46
C GLY A 571 0.12 10.98 25.41
N HIS A 572 1.16 10.49 26.11
CA HIS A 572 2.47 11.14 26.09
C HIS A 572 3.15 11.09 24.71
N LEU A 573 3.05 9.96 23.99
CA LEU A 573 3.57 9.79 22.63
C LEU A 573 2.82 10.66 21.62
N TYR A 574 1.48 10.74 21.73
CA TYR A 574 0.66 11.61 20.87
C TYR A 574 1.03 13.10 21.01
N PHE A 575 1.28 13.59 22.22
CA PHE A 575 1.66 14.99 22.45
C PHE A 575 3.15 15.30 22.23
N SER A 576 4.02 14.29 22.05
CA SER A 576 5.46 14.48 21.82
C SER A 576 5.89 14.28 20.36
N SER A 577 5.00 13.81 19.49
CA SER A 577 5.24 13.58 18.05
C SER A 577 4.63 14.66 17.14
N ALA A 578 4.27 15.82 17.70
CA ALA A 578 3.45 16.88 17.09
C ALA A 578 4.14 17.74 16.00
N ASP A 579 4.96 17.14 15.12
CA ASP A 579 5.70 17.86 14.06
C ASP A 579 5.61 17.18 12.68
N ARG A 580 4.48 16.49 12.38
CA ARG A 580 4.19 15.96 11.03
C ARG A 580 2.72 16.15 10.59
N ASP A 581 2.57 16.85 9.47
CA ASP A 581 1.47 16.81 8.48
C ASP A 581 0.00 17.07 8.91
N LEU A 582 -0.20 17.76 10.04
CA LEU A 582 -1.48 18.41 10.37
C LEU A 582 -1.53 19.86 9.87
N HIS A 583 -2.46 20.19 8.98
CA HIS A 583 -2.71 21.58 8.59
C HIS A 583 -3.68 22.23 9.59
N ALA A 584 -3.19 23.16 10.40
CA ALA A 584 -4.03 23.95 11.30
C ALA A 584 -4.99 24.87 10.51
N PHE A 585 -6.23 24.99 10.97
CA PHE A 585 -7.15 26.03 10.51
C PHE A 585 -6.84 27.35 11.23
N SER A 586 -7.00 28.46 10.52
CA SER A 586 -6.95 29.78 11.15
C SER A 586 -8.16 29.97 12.08
N ARG A 587 -8.01 30.83 13.10
CA ARG A 587 -9.08 31.16 14.05
C ARG A 587 -10.34 31.71 13.38
N GLU A 588 -10.18 32.43 12.28
CA GLU A 588 -11.30 32.95 11.47
C GLU A 588 -12.07 31.81 10.78
N GLN A 589 -11.36 30.86 10.17
CA GLN A 589 -11.98 29.67 9.57
C GLN A 589 -12.68 28.80 10.63
N LEU A 590 -12.07 28.61 11.80
CA LEU A 590 -12.70 27.88 12.90
C LEU A 590 -13.98 28.56 13.36
N GLY A 591 -14.00 29.89 13.49
CA GLY A 591 -15.19 30.66 13.85
C GLY A 591 -16.35 30.54 12.84
N ILE A 592 -16.06 30.33 11.55
CA ILE A 592 -17.08 30.03 10.52
C ILE A 592 -17.69 28.63 10.75
N VAL A 593 -16.86 27.65 11.10
CA VAL A 593 -17.29 26.27 11.33
C VAL A 593 -18.09 26.15 12.64
N SER A 594 -17.54 26.65 13.76
CA SER A 594 -18.25 26.77 15.04
C SER A 594 -17.58 27.79 15.97
N PRO A 595 -18.34 28.67 16.66
CA PRO A 595 -17.78 29.62 17.61
C PRO A 595 -17.11 28.95 18.83
N HIS A 596 -17.41 27.67 19.09
CA HIS A 596 -16.88 26.92 20.23
C HIS A 596 -15.51 26.25 19.94
N LEU A 597 -15.02 26.26 18.70
CA LEU A 597 -13.72 25.68 18.36
C LEU A 597 -12.57 26.66 18.63
N VAL A 598 -11.62 26.25 19.47
CA VAL A 598 -10.37 26.99 19.75
C VAL A 598 -9.30 26.61 18.74
N GLU A 599 -9.20 25.32 18.45
CA GLU A 599 -8.18 24.71 17.59
C GLU A 599 -8.84 23.67 16.67
N GLY A 600 -8.27 23.50 15.48
CA GLY A 600 -8.70 22.49 14.54
C GLY A 600 -7.64 22.21 13.49
N HIS A 601 -7.46 20.94 13.17
CA HIS A 601 -6.39 20.43 12.35
C HIS A 601 -6.95 19.44 11.33
N ARG A 602 -6.50 19.55 10.07
CA ARG A 602 -6.83 18.61 8.99
C ARG A 602 -5.66 17.70 8.71
N ASN A 603 -5.92 16.39 8.58
CA ASN A 603 -4.89 15.42 8.20
C ASN A 603 -4.48 15.54 6.72
N GLY A 604 -3.37 14.91 6.35
CA GLY A 604 -2.90 14.85 4.97
C GLY A 604 -2.64 16.24 4.37
N ARG A 605 -1.94 17.13 5.09
CA ARG A 605 -1.57 18.49 4.65
C ARG A 605 -2.76 19.37 4.22
N GLY A 606 -3.95 19.15 4.77
CA GLY A 606 -5.13 19.95 4.43
C GLY A 606 -6.00 19.36 3.31
N HIS A 607 -5.72 18.13 2.86
CA HIS A 607 -6.51 17.45 1.83
C HIS A 607 -7.16 16.14 2.29
N GLY A 608 -6.78 15.58 3.44
CA GLY A 608 -7.38 14.35 3.95
C GLY A 608 -8.81 14.53 4.48
N PRO A 609 -9.55 13.43 4.72
CA PRO A 609 -10.93 13.47 5.20
C PRO A 609 -11.06 13.66 6.73
N GLY A 610 -9.92 13.72 7.45
CA GLY A 610 -9.86 13.78 8.90
C GLY A 610 -9.74 15.19 9.46
N PHE A 611 -10.58 15.49 10.45
CA PHE A 611 -10.56 16.71 11.25
C PHE A 611 -10.43 16.37 12.74
N VAL A 612 -9.44 16.97 13.39
CA VAL A 612 -9.24 16.90 14.85
C VAL A 612 -9.34 18.31 15.43
N GLY A 613 -10.28 18.52 16.36
CA GLY A 613 -10.55 19.84 16.96
C GLY A 613 -10.56 19.86 18.48
N THR A 614 -10.48 21.06 19.07
CA THR A 614 -10.61 21.28 20.52
C THR A 614 -11.62 22.38 20.81
N LEU A 615 -12.55 22.08 21.73
CA LEU A 615 -13.62 22.97 22.17
C LEU A 615 -13.19 23.85 23.35
N ASP A 616 -13.81 25.01 23.46
CA ASP A 616 -13.63 25.95 24.55
C ASP A 616 -14.52 25.64 25.78
N GLU A 617 -14.41 26.47 26.82
CA GLU A 617 -15.21 26.31 28.05
C GLU A 617 -16.68 26.72 27.85
N SER A 618 -17.00 27.51 26.81
CA SER A 618 -18.39 27.89 26.52
C SER A 618 -19.21 26.67 26.07
N TRP A 619 -18.59 25.70 25.39
CA TRP A 619 -19.22 24.41 25.06
C TRP A 619 -19.77 23.68 26.31
N GLU A 620 -19.01 23.68 27.40
CA GLU A 620 -19.41 22.98 28.64
C GLU A 620 -20.53 23.71 29.40
N SER A 621 -20.78 24.98 29.08
CA SER A 621 -21.88 25.78 29.64
C SER A 621 -23.23 25.56 28.95
N LEU A 622 -23.24 25.00 27.73
CA LEU A 622 -24.47 24.67 27.00
C LEU A 622 -25.27 23.57 27.70
N ALA A 623 -26.60 23.57 27.57
CA ALA A 623 -27.44 22.47 28.01
C ALA A 623 -27.16 21.18 27.20
N PRO A 624 -27.45 19.98 27.74
CA PRO A 624 -27.13 18.72 27.05
C PRO A 624 -27.75 18.58 25.65
N ASP A 625 -28.98 19.09 25.44
CA ASP A 625 -29.64 19.04 24.14
C ASP A 625 -29.07 20.10 23.18
N GLU A 626 -28.77 21.31 23.66
CA GLU A 626 -28.07 22.36 22.89
C GLU A 626 -26.70 21.88 22.39
N ARG A 627 -25.97 21.08 23.20
CA ARG A 627 -24.71 20.45 22.77
C ARG A 627 -24.92 19.43 21.65
N ARG A 628 -26.02 18.67 21.67
CA ARG A 628 -26.33 17.71 20.60
C ARG A 628 -26.59 18.46 19.29
N ASP A 629 -27.47 19.45 19.33
CA ASP A 629 -27.82 20.27 18.16
C ASP A 629 -26.59 21.01 17.61
N ALA A 630 -25.75 21.59 18.48
CA ALA A 630 -24.51 22.25 18.08
C ALA A 630 -23.47 21.27 17.52
N ALA A 631 -23.39 20.04 18.04
CA ALA A 631 -22.50 18.99 17.51
C ALA A 631 -22.95 18.51 16.13
N GLU A 632 -24.26 18.35 15.91
CA GLU A 632 -24.82 17.96 14.62
C GLU A 632 -24.59 19.05 13.55
N GLN A 633 -24.84 20.32 13.88
CA GLN A 633 -24.53 21.44 12.98
C GLN A 633 -23.03 21.54 12.66
N LEU A 634 -22.17 21.36 13.66
CA LEU A 634 -20.72 21.40 13.52
C LEU A 634 -20.20 20.29 12.59
N VAL A 635 -20.67 19.06 12.78
CA VAL A 635 -20.31 17.92 11.91
C VAL A 635 -20.89 18.08 10.51
N SER A 636 -22.10 18.64 10.33
CA SER A 636 -22.67 18.91 8.99
C SER A 636 -21.76 19.82 8.17
N ARG A 637 -21.36 20.98 8.74
CA ARG A 637 -20.47 21.94 8.06
C ARG A 637 -19.10 21.36 7.72
N LEU A 638 -18.57 20.49 8.60
CA LEU A 638 -17.32 19.77 8.35
C LEU A 638 -17.48 18.77 7.18
N ARG A 639 -18.55 17.97 7.17
CA ARG A 639 -18.86 17.04 6.06
C ARG A 639 -19.13 17.74 4.74
N GLU A 640 -19.84 18.87 4.75
CA GLU A 640 -20.02 19.76 3.58
C GLU A 640 -18.67 20.25 3.02
N SER A 641 -17.63 20.32 3.85
CA SER A 641 -16.25 20.65 3.48
C SER A 641 -15.39 19.42 3.11
N GLY A 642 -15.98 18.23 2.99
CA GLY A 642 -15.30 16.97 2.69
C GLY A 642 -14.51 16.38 3.87
N LEU A 643 -14.95 16.63 5.11
CA LEU A 643 -14.35 16.11 6.34
C LEU A 643 -15.27 15.08 6.98
N ASP A 644 -15.20 13.83 6.49
CA ASP A 644 -16.07 12.73 6.91
C ASP A 644 -15.61 12.03 8.19
N GLN A 645 -14.40 12.30 8.68
CA GLN A 645 -13.84 11.72 9.91
C GLN A 645 -13.57 12.84 10.92
N VAL A 646 -14.46 13.03 11.88
CA VAL A 646 -14.45 14.14 12.83
C VAL A 646 -14.27 13.63 14.26
N MET A 647 -13.21 14.11 14.94
CA MET A 647 -12.95 13.86 16.36
C MET A 647 -12.70 15.19 17.06
N ILE A 648 -13.51 15.53 18.06
CA ILE A 648 -13.41 16.83 18.74
C ILE A 648 -13.37 16.62 20.25
N TYR A 649 -12.37 17.20 20.88
CA TYR A 649 -12.03 17.02 22.29
C TYR A 649 -12.39 18.26 23.11
N GLY A 650 -12.65 18.08 24.41
CA GLY A 650 -12.70 19.18 25.38
C GLY A 650 -11.30 19.62 25.80
N ARG A 651 -11.20 20.73 26.56
CA ARG A 651 -9.94 21.16 27.19
C ARG A 651 -9.34 20.12 28.15
N ASP A 652 -10.17 19.27 28.73
CA ASP A 652 -9.79 18.13 29.56
C ASP A 652 -9.23 16.94 28.75
N ARG A 653 -9.17 17.05 27.41
CA ARG A 653 -8.82 16.01 26.45
C ARG A 653 -9.80 14.82 26.42
N ALA A 654 -10.99 14.96 27.00
CA ALA A 654 -12.06 13.99 26.80
C ALA A 654 -12.63 14.16 25.38
N LEU A 655 -12.90 13.05 24.68
CA LEU A 655 -13.62 13.08 23.41
C LEU A 655 -15.06 13.54 23.66
N ARG A 656 -15.47 14.66 23.06
CA ARG A 656 -16.81 15.26 23.20
C ARG A 656 -17.68 15.02 21.98
N ILE A 657 -17.11 14.93 20.79
CA ILE A 657 -17.84 14.68 19.54
C ILE A 657 -17.07 13.69 18.68
N GLN A 658 -17.76 12.66 18.19
CA GLN A 658 -17.25 11.69 17.24
C GLN A 658 -18.24 11.50 16.08
N ALA A 659 -17.75 11.55 14.85
CA ALA A 659 -18.49 11.16 13.66
C ALA A 659 -17.54 10.58 12.60
N VAL A 660 -17.87 9.40 12.05
CA VAL A 660 -17.02 8.69 11.08
C VAL A 660 -17.86 8.23 9.89
N GLY A 661 -17.47 8.67 8.68
CA GLY A 661 -18.21 8.40 7.45
C GLY A 661 -19.65 8.94 7.56
N ALA A 662 -20.62 8.11 7.19
CA ALA A 662 -22.06 8.43 7.27
C ALA A 662 -22.71 8.13 8.64
N GLN A 663 -21.96 7.77 9.68
CA GLN A 663 -22.53 7.42 10.98
C GLN A 663 -23.21 8.63 11.67
N PRO A 664 -24.26 8.42 12.49
CA PRO A 664 -24.86 9.50 13.29
C PRO A 664 -23.85 10.11 14.26
N VAL A 665 -24.00 11.41 14.54
CA VAL A 665 -23.10 12.14 15.42
C VAL A 665 -23.23 11.65 16.86
N ARG A 666 -22.11 11.34 17.50
CA ARG A 666 -22.05 10.99 18.92
C ARG A 666 -21.50 12.17 19.70
N ALA A 667 -22.37 12.88 20.42
CA ALA A 667 -21.98 13.80 21.47
C ALA A 667 -21.86 13.05 22.81
N LEU A 668 -20.75 13.26 23.53
CA LEU A 668 -20.32 12.53 24.73
C LEU A 668 -20.16 13.45 25.95
#